data_AF-A0A1V0PNF1-F1
#
_entry.id   AF-A0A1V0PNF1-F1
#
_cell.length_a   1.000
_cell.length_b   1.000
_cell.length_c   1.000
_cell.angle_alpha   90.00
_cell.angle_beta   90.00
_cell.angle_gamma   90.00
#
_symmetry.space_group_name_H-M   'P 1'
#
loop_
_entity.id
_entity.type
_entity.pdbx_description
1 polymer ?
#
loop_
_entity_poly.entity_id
_entity_poly.type
_entity_poly.pdbx_seq_one_letter_code
_entity_poly.pdbx_strand_id
1 'polypeptide(L)'
;MVNNHGTDAVEQGGILIPEKRFIPLTPNELSQECTKRPSIQSSRAEIQRLARLVYTDPEKFEQMLDEAQSDQHTFKYLSRLITKQPKSVTKLLGKKSLLRKNKERKNAERHASLLAFSLKQHAELLKNTKEQAIAEHRQRYEVSKTSCVESPNDSLGHLFSLPKKQQIDALSKSPHLAQELYNYKQALDNRLSTSERNAIMLGDYEKLSESLGVSIEQAKEVRTTFKLTMDAFNRFEKSKTRRSKKLNTYLAKNLKNTTSSEPHIDSIKFDADVEEKVDVLIPRTRSRPSTTDDMSQQSGKDYYIQANLKEIQHLAKIVYADPTKLDKIISVNQNNSRSLKSLSWSIHKKPQDISQLAGRKFFFIKDKTRRNAEKYVPILSMAVGRHARILDYIKENPSLLHQGKRRTNDMSQQPARDYYIQTNLRKIQRLAKIVYADPTGLNKIINVNGDDSCSLRSLSGFIQKNPQNISKLAGKKSFFTKNEIRRNAEKCVPILAEAVKHHAIILEHIKLLNQEKQRDAERVVHFPSKNLTTLFFLPQEKQREALSLNPRLAEELNDYAKTFNAQLSESERKAIMNNDHEEVSRSLNVSVERAREVVKIFKLTTDACSEAKQLQIIREKKLIESLRTAQDDERTVQCCFW
;
A
#
# COMPACT_ATOMS: atom_id res chain seq x y z
N MET A 1 15.41 -6.28 50.81
CA MET A 1 16.86 -6.40 50.57
C MET A 1 17.19 -5.58 49.34
N VAL A 2 17.79 -4.41 49.57
CA VAL A 2 18.14 -3.43 48.56
C VAL A 2 19.46 -3.88 47.94
N ASN A 3 19.42 -4.40 46.71
CA ASN A 3 20.64 -4.71 45.97
C ASN A 3 21.11 -3.44 45.26
N ASN A 4 22.02 -2.74 45.92
CA ASN A 4 22.94 -1.78 45.31
C ASN A 4 23.81 -2.53 44.29
N HIS A 5 23.53 -2.39 43.01
CA HIS A 5 24.55 -2.60 41.98
C HIS A 5 25.18 -1.25 41.67
N GLY A 6 26.42 -1.11 42.17
CA GLY A 6 27.32 -0.04 41.79
C GLY A 6 27.44 0.01 40.27
N THR A 7 27.22 1.19 39.73
CA THR A 7 27.58 1.53 38.36
C THR A 7 29.10 1.63 38.31
N ASP A 8 29.74 0.63 37.74
CA ASP A 8 31.11 0.74 37.24
C ASP A 8 31.11 1.84 36.17
N ALA A 9 31.56 3.03 36.57
CA ALA A 9 31.86 4.13 35.67
C ALA A 9 33.13 3.75 34.90
N VAL A 10 32.96 2.99 33.81
CA VAL A 10 33.99 2.87 32.79
C VAL A 10 34.17 4.26 32.18
N GLU A 11 35.35 4.86 32.36
CA GLU A 11 35.78 6.04 31.61
C GLU A 11 35.76 5.71 30.11
N GLN A 12 34.64 5.99 29.45
CA GLN A 12 34.48 5.84 27.99
C GLN A 12 34.88 7.14 27.30
N GLY A 13 36.19 7.38 27.16
CA GLY A 13 36.75 8.59 26.52
C GLY A 13 36.42 8.81 25.02
N GLY A 14 35.41 8.13 24.46
CA GLY A 14 35.01 8.27 23.06
C GLY A 14 33.52 8.07 22.77
N ILE A 15 32.68 7.78 23.77
CA ILE A 15 31.25 7.51 23.57
C ILE A 15 30.41 8.65 24.14
N LEU A 16 29.79 9.42 23.25
CA LEU A 16 28.91 10.54 23.60
C LEU A 16 27.54 10.06 24.09
N ILE A 17 26.95 9.06 23.42
CA ILE A 17 25.68 8.44 23.82
C ILE A 17 25.86 6.92 23.87
N PRO A 18 25.71 6.28 25.05
CA PRO A 18 25.89 4.84 25.18
C PRO A 18 24.76 4.05 24.50
N GLU A 19 24.96 2.74 24.38
CA GLU A 19 23.93 1.82 23.91
C GLU A 19 22.67 1.94 24.77
N LYS A 20 21.50 1.87 24.12
CA LYS A 20 20.23 1.96 24.83
C LYS A 20 20.02 0.69 25.65
N ARG A 21 19.71 0.83 26.94
CA ARG A 21 19.29 -0.29 27.80
C ARG A 21 17.81 -0.62 27.57
N PHE A 22 17.45 -1.90 27.49
CA PHE A 22 16.05 -2.30 27.31
C PHE A 22 15.29 -2.11 28.63
N ILE A 23 14.30 -1.22 28.63
CA ILE A 23 13.37 -1.08 29.74
C ILE A 23 12.02 -1.65 29.29
N PRO A 24 11.56 -2.80 29.82
CA PRO A 24 10.25 -3.33 29.51
C PRO A 24 9.12 -2.34 29.88
N LEU A 25 8.05 -2.30 29.08
CA LEU A 25 6.87 -1.51 29.43
C LEU A 25 6.26 -2.00 30.75
N THR A 26 5.96 -1.07 31.64
CA THR A 26 5.19 -1.35 32.85
C THR A 26 3.74 -1.69 32.49
N PRO A 27 2.99 -2.39 33.38
CA PRO A 27 1.58 -2.69 33.14
C PRO A 27 0.72 -1.45 32.89
N ASN A 28 1.04 -0.32 33.54
CA ASN A 28 0.32 0.95 33.39
C ASN A 28 0.58 1.59 32.03
N GLU A 29 1.84 1.68 31.60
CA GLU A 29 2.20 2.18 30.28
C GLU A 29 1.56 1.34 29.18
N LEU A 30 1.57 0.01 29.35
CA LEU A 30 0.94 -0.90 28.41
C LEU A 30 -0.58 -0.68 28.33
N SER A 31 -1.26 -0.45 29.46
CA SER A 31 -2.69 -0.13 29.50
C SER A 31 -2.99 1.21 28.84
N GLN A 32 -2.17 2.24 29.09
CA GLN A 32 -2.30 3.55 28.43
C GLN A 32 -2.08 3.46 26.92
N GLU A 33 -1.09 2.70 26.47
CA GLU A 33 -0.82 2.51 25.04
C GLU A 33 -1.96 1.76 24.35
N CYS A 34 -2.55 0.77 25.02
CA CYS A 34 -3.71 0.04 24.51
C CYS A 34 -4.96 0.91 24.40
N THR A 35 -5.23 1.74 25.41
CA THR A 35 -6.45 2.59 25.47
C THR A 35 -6.43 3.74 24.47
N LYS A 36 -5.24 4.18 24.02
CA LYS A 36 -5.09 5.14 22.92
C LYS A 36 -5.46 4.55 21.55
N ARG A 37 -5.51 3.22 21.40
CA ARG A 37 -5.75 2.59 20.10
C ARG A 37 -7.22 2.75 19.65
N PRO A 38 -7.48 3.25 18.42
CA PRO A 38 -8.85 3.50 17.94
C PRO A 38 -9.74 2.26 17.91
N SER A 39 -9.17 1.07 17.68
CA SER A 39 -9.88 -0.20 17.68
C SER A 39 -10.42 -0.56 19.07
N ILE A 40 -9.64 -0.33 20.12
CA ILE A 40 -10.02 -0.54 21.52
C ILE A 40 -11.12 0.45 21.91
N GLN A 41 -10.96 1.72 21.58
CA GLN A 41 -11.96 2.76 21.84
C GLN A 41 -13.29 2.46 21.14
N SER A 42 -13.25 2.08 19.86
CA SER A 42 -14.44 1.72 19.08
C SER A 42 -15.16 0.51 19.68
N SER A 43 -14.38 -0.50 20.09
CA SER A 43 -14.94 -1.68 20.74
C SER A 43 -15.55 -1.37 22.11
N ARG A 44 -14.95 -0.46 22.89
CA ARG A 44 -15.48 0.01 24.18
C ARG A 44 -16.79 0.77 23.99
N ALA A 45 -16.84 1.67 23.01
CA ALA A 45 -18.05 2.42 22.67
C ALA A 45 -19.22 1.51 22.26
N GLU A 46 -18.94 0.44 21.49
CA GLU A 46 -19.98 -0.54 21.12
C GLU A 46 -20.49 -1.34 22.33
N ILE A 47 -19.60 -1.69 23.26
CA ILE A 47 -20.00 -2.32 24.53
C ILE A 47 -20.92 -1.41 25.33
N GLN A 48 -20.56 -0.13 25.49
CA GLN A 48 -21.39 0.87 26.19
C GLN A 48 -22.76 1.03 25.52
N ARG A 49 -22.78 1.15 24.19
CA ARG A 49 -24.02 1.25 23.42
C ARG A 49 -24.92 0.04 23.62
N LEU A 50 -24.35 -1.17 23.58
CA LEU A 50 -25.10 -2.41 23.82
C LEU A 50 -25.57 -2.53 25.27
N ALA A 51 -24.78 -2.07 26.23
CA ALA A 51 -25.17 -2.06 27.64
C ALA A 51 -26.42 -1.20 27.88
N ARG A 52 -26.52 -0.03 27.26
CA ARG A 52 -27.72 0.84 27.30
C ARG A 52 -28.98 0.19 26.74
N LEU A 53 -28.83 -0.76 25.81
CA LEU A 53 -29.96 -1.52 25.26
C LEU A 53 -30.36 -2.70 26.12
N VAL A 54 -29.47 -3.18 26.99
CA VAL A 54 -29.64 -4.39 27.80
C VAL A 54 -30.05 -4.04 29.23
N TYR A 55 -29.47 -3.01 29.83
CA TYR A 55 -29.58 -2.69 31.25
C TYR A 55 -30.43 -1.45 31.52
N THR A 56 -31.12 -1.45 32.66
CA THR A 56 -31.89 -0.29 33.15
C THR A 56 -30.95 0.79 33.68
N ASP A 57 -29.87 0.35 34.32
CA ASP A 57 -28.81 1.19 34.85
C ASP A 57 -27.51 0.81 34.11
N PRO A 58 -27.18 1.50 33.02
CA PRO A 58 -25.96 1.28 32.28
C PRO A 58 -24.73 1.88 32.98
N GLU A 59 -24.88 2.85 33.87
CA GLU A 59 -23.76 3.50 34.58
C GLU A 59 -23.10 2.52 35.54
N LYS A 60 -23.89 1.73 36.26
CA LYS A 60 -23.36 0.63 37.08
C LYS A 60 -22.56 -0.38 36.27
N PHE A 61 -22.94 -0.62 35.02
CA PHE A 61 -22.16 -1.48 34.12
C PHE A 61 -20.89 -0.78 33.64
N GLU A 62 -20.94 0.52 33.33
CA GLU A 62 -19.77 1.32 32.94
C GLU A 62 -18.73 1.35 34.06
N GLN A 63 -19.13 1.50 35.33
CA GLN A 63 -18.23 1.42 36.48
C GLN A 63 -17.46 0.09 36.52
N MET A 64 -18.13 -1.04 36.26
CA MET A 64 -17.45 -2.35 36.19
C MET A 64 -16.44 -2.44 35.03
N LEU A 65 -16.66 -1.69 33.93
CA LEU A 65 -15.70 -1.62 32.82
C LEU A 65 -14.51 -0.72 33.13
N ASP A 66 -14.72 0.32 33.95
CA ASP A 66 -13.66 1.20 34.43
C ASP A 66 -12.77 0.49 35.45
N GLU A 67 -13.37 -0.22 36.41
CA GLU A 67 -12.68 -1.09 37.37
C GLU A 67 -11.88 -2.20 36.70
N ALA A 68 -12.36 -2.69 35.55
CA ALA A 68 -11.62 -3.68 34.77
C ALA A 68 -10.28 -3.15 34.20
N GLN A 69 -10.04 -1.83 34.12
CA GLN A 69 -8.75 -1.18 33.77
C GLN A 69 -7.91 -1.87 32.64
N SER A 70 -8.57 -2.31 31.55
CA SER A 70 -7.95 -3.06 30.43
C SER A 70 -7.53 -4.50 30.73
N ASP A 71 -8.06 -5.13 31.77
CA ASP A 71 -7.86 -6.54 32.08
C ASP A 71 -8.74 -7.45 31.22
N GLN A 72 -8.09 -8.16 30.31
CA GLN A 72 -8.72 -9.15 29.43
C GLN A 72 -9.50 -10.24 30.18
N HIS A 73 -9.07 -10.61 31.40
CA HIS A 73 -9.69 -11.70 32.16
C HIS A 73 -11.05 -11.26 32.70
N THR A 74 -11.14 -10.04 33.22
CA THR A 74 -12.38 -9.41 33.67
C THR A 74 -13.40 -9.29 32.53
N PHE A 75 -13.01 -8.82 31.34
CA PHE A 75 -13.91 -8.78 30.18
C PHE A 75 -14.41 -10.18 29.75
N LYS A 76 -13.55 -11.21 29.79
CA LYS A 76 -13.94 -12.61 29.52
C LYS A 76 -14.90 -13.13 30.58
N TYR A 77 -14.67 -12.79 31.84
CA TYR A 77 -15.55 -13.15 32.94
C TYR A 77 -16.94 -12.52 32.76
N LEU A 78 -17.01 -11.20 32.53
CA LEU A 78 -18.27 -10.49 32.28
C LEU A 78 -19.03 -11.07 31.07
N SER A 79 -18.31 -11.39 29.99
CA SER A 79 -18.92 -12.06 28.82
C SER A 79 -19.62 -13.37 29.20
N ARG A 80 -18.95 -14.24 29.98
CA ARG A 80 -19.54 -15.51 30.44
C ARG A 80 -20.71 -15.29 31.40
N LEU A 81 -20.56 -14.35 32.32
CA LEU A 81 -21.58 -13.99 33.29
C LEU A 81 -22.86 -13.53 32.59
N ILE A 82 -22.75 -12.62 31.62
CA ILE A 82 -23.90 -12.10 30.86
C ILE A 82 -24.53 -13.18 29.97
N THR A 83 -23.72 -14.08 29.40
CA THR A 83 -24.24 -15.21 28.60
C THR A 83 -25.12 -16.13 29.44
N LYS A 84 -24.70 -16.44 30.68
CA LYS A 84 -25.41 -17.38 31.56
C LYS A 84 -26.57 -16.71 32.30
N GLN A 85 -26.32 -15.53 32.86
CA GLN A 85 -27.21 -14.86 33.79
C GLN A 85 -27.13 -13.34 33.57
N PRO A 86 -27.72 -12.79 32.50
CA PRO A 86 -27.56 -11.38 32.18
C PRO A 86 -28.08 -10.43 33.28
N LYS A 87 -29.00 -10.89 34.14
CA LYS A 87 -29.55 -10.13 35.28
C LYS A 87 -28.62 -10.03 36.50
N SER A 88 -27.56 -10.85 36.58
CA SER A 88 -26.65 -10.85 37.75
C SER A 88 -25.74 -9.62 37.77
N VAL A 89 -25.57 -8.97 36.62
CA VAL A 89 -24.77 -7.74 36.48
C VAL A 89 -25.61 -6.53 36.91
N THR A 90 -26.73 -6.30 36.22
CA THR A 90 -27.72 -5.27 36.57
C THR A 90 -29.11 -5.68 36.07
N LYS A 91 -30.16 -5.00 36.54
CA LYS A 91 -31.54 -5.25 36.12
C LYS A 91 -31.70 -4.95 34.62
N LEU A 92 -32.09 -5.96 33.82
CA LEU A 92 -32.32 -5.71 32.38
C LEU A 92 -33.45 -4.71 32.16
N LEU A 93 -33.36 -3.96 31.07
CA LEU A 93 -34.32 -2.96 30.65
C LEU A 93 -35.72 -3.56 30.39
N GLY A 94 -36.77 -2.78 30.65
CA GLY A 94 -38.18 -3.17 30.45
C GLY A 94 -38.81 -3.97 31.60
N LYS A 95 -40.07 -4.40 31.46
CA LYS A 95 -40.83 -5.12 32.50
C LYS A 95 -41.17 -6.56 32.06
N LYS A 96 -41.12 -7.50 33.00
CA LYS A 96 -41.62 -8.88 32.86
C LYS A 96 -42.60 -9.13 34.01
N SER A 97 -43.86 -9.44 33.71
CA SER A 97 -44.85 -9.87 34.69
C SER A 97 -45.32 -11.27 34.34
N LEU A 98 -45.16 -12.22 35.27
CA LEU A 98 -45.45 -13.66 35.12
C LEU A 98 -44.89 -14.26 33.80
N LEU A 99 -45.68 -14.21 32.73
CA LEU A 99 -45.35 -14.74 31.39
C LEU A 99 -45.28 -13.67 30.27
N ARG A 100 -45.74 -12.44 30.52
CA ARG A 100 -45.74 -11.36 29.51
C ARG A 100 -44.48 -10.48 29.65
N LYS A 101 -43.77 -10.30 28.53
CA LYS A 101 -42.60 -9.42 28.40
C LYS A 101 -42.97 -8.25 27.48
N ASN A 102 -42.68 -7.02 27.92
CA ASN A 102 -42.83 -5.84 27.05
C ASN A 102 -41.76 -5.80 25.95
N LYS A 103 -41.90 -4.86 25.00
CA LYS A 103 -41.02 -4.76 23.82
C LYS A 103 -39.57 -4.50 24.24
N GLU A 104 -39.35 -3.65 25.23
CA GLU A 104 -38.05 -3.28 25.78
C GLU A 104 -37.37 -4.49 26.42
N ARG A 105 -38.10 -5.28 27.21
CA ARG A 105 -37.58 -6.52 27.82
C ARG A 105 -37.18 -7.55 26.78
N LYS A 106 -38.00 -7.76 25.75
CA LYS A 106 -37.67 -8.66 24.63
C LYS A 106 -36.43 -8.15 23.87
N ASN A 107 -36.31 -6.84 23.71
CA ASN A 107 -35.16 -6.21 23.05
C ASN A 107 -33.87 -6.40 23.87
N ALA A 108 -33.92 -6.14 25.17
CA ALA A 108 -32.79 -6.31 26.09
C ALA A 108 -32.27 -7.76 26.10
N GLU A 109 -33.17 -8.74 26.20
CA GLU A 109 -32.78 -10.16 26.18
C GLU A 109 -32.13 -10.57 24.85
N ARG A 110 -32.61 -10.03 23.71
CA ARG A 110 -31.99 -10.28 22.40
C ARG A 110 -30.60 -9.67 22.27
N HIS A 111 -30.37 -8.51 22.89
CA HIS A 111 -29.09 -7.81 22.83
C HIS A 111 -28.08 -8.29 23.88
N ALA A 112 -28.50 -9.01 24.92
CA ALA A 112 -27.61 -9.55 25.95
C ALA A 112 -26.54 -10.49 25.36
N SER A 113 -26.92 -11.39 24.44
CA SER A 113 -25.95 -12.28 23.76
C SER A 113 -24.96 -11.50 22.88
N LEU A 114 -25.42 -10.40 22.27
CA LEU A 114 -24.57 -9.53 21.46
C LEU A 114 -23.59 -8.74 22.34
N LEU A 115 -24.04 -8.23 23.49
CA LEU A 115 -23.21 -7.58 24.49
C LEU A 115 -22.13 -8.54 25.02
N ALA A 116 -22.52 -9.75 25.40
CA ALA A 116 -21.59 -10.79 25.83
C ALA A 116 -20.55 -11.12 24.76
N PHE A 117 -20.97 -11.22 23.49
CA PHE A 117 -20.05 -11.44 22.38
C PHE A 117 -19.08 -10.27 22.20
N SER A 118 -19.56 -9.02 22.25
CA SER A 118 -18.72 -7.82 22.12
C SER A 118 -17.68 -7.72 23.24
N LEU A 119 -18.02 -8.07 24.47
CA LEU A 119 -17.06 -8.16 25.59
C LEU A 119 -15.96 -9.20 25.33
N LYS A 120 -16.32 -10.38 24.82
CA LYS A 120 -15.35 -11.41 24.45
C LYS A 120 -14.41 -10.92 23.35
N GLN A 121 -14.95 -10.25 22.32
CA GLN A 121 -14.14 -9.70 21.25
C GLN A 121 -13.21 -8.60 21.75
N HIS A 122 -13.69 -7.74 22.65
CA HIS A 122 -12.87 -6.71 23.27
C HIS A 122 -11.71 -7.29 24.06
N ALA A 123 -11.94 -8.36 24.83
CA ALA A 123 -10.88 -9.05 25.56
C ALA A 123 -9.80 -9.63 24.64
N GLU A 124 -10.18 -10.25 23.52
CA GLU A 124 -9.23 -10.76 22.53
C GLU A 124 -8.49 -9.62 21.82
N LEU A 125 -9.18 -8.50 21.56
CA LEU A 125 -8.58 -7.32 20.97
C LEU A 125 -7.56 -6.69 21.91
N LEU A 126 -7.87 -6.58 23.21
CA LEU A 126 -6.96 -6.13 24.25
C LEU A 126 -5.72 -7.03 24.33
N LYS A 127 -5.91 -8.36 24.32
CA LYS A 127 -4.81 -9.32 24.32
C LYS A 127 -3.84 -9.06 23.17
N ASN A 128 -4.35 -9.05 21.95
CA ASN A 128 -3.54 -8.88 20.74
C ASN A 128 -2.88 -7.51 20.72
N THR A 129 -3.57 -6.48 21.22
CA THR A 129 -3.02 -5.12 21.28
C THR A 129 -1.87 -5.01 22.28
N LYS A 130 -1.98 -5.66 23.44
CA LYS A 130 -0.89 -5.75 24.43
C LYS A 130 0.33 -6.46 23.83
N GLU A 131 0.12 -7.62 23.20
CA GLU A 131 1.20 -8.37 22.54
C GLU A 131 1.87 -7.54 21.44
N GLN A 132 1.07 -6.83 20.64
CA GLN A 132 1.58 -5.95 19.59
C GLN A 132 2.36 -4.76 20.16
N ALA A 133 1.87 -4.10 21.21
CA ALA A 133 2.57 -2.99 21.85
C ALA A 133 3.93 -3.42 22.43
N ILE A 134 3.99 -4.61 23.03
CA ILE A 134 5.26 -5.20 23.51
C ILE A 134 6.20 -5.49 22.33
N ALA A 135 5.69 -6.08 21.24
CA ALA A 135 6.49 -6.40 20.06
C ALA A 135 7.03 -5.13 19.38
N GLU A 136 6.21 -4.10 19.22
CA GLU A 136 6.62 -2.80 18.69
C GLU A 136 7.66 -2.14 19.59
N HIS A 137 7.49 -2.18 20.91
CA HIS A 137 8.46 -1.64 21.86
C HIS A 137 9.81 -2.36 21.77
N ARG A 138 9.79 -3.70 21.69
CA ARG A 138 10.99 -4.51 21.43
C ARG A 138 11.63 -4.19 20.09
N GLN A 139 10.86 -4.04 19.03
CA GLN A 139 11.40 -3.71 17.72
C GLN A 139 12.04 -2.32 17.70
N ARG A 140 11.37 -1.31 18.28
CA ARG A 140 11.94 0.04 18.46
C ARG A 140 13.24 -0.03 19.26
N TYR A 141 13.27 -0.87 20.28
CA TYR A 141 14.48 -1.12 21.05
C TYR A 141 15.59 -1.74 20.19
N GLU A 142 15.35 -2.83 19.48
CA GLU A 142 16.36 -3.50 18.65
C GLU A 142 16.91 -2.58 17.55
N VAL A 143 16.08 -1.71 16.97
CA VAL A 143 16.53 -0.67 16.02
C VAL A 143 17.42 0.37 16.69
N SER A 144 17.18 0.69 17.97
CA SER A 144 17.98 1.66 18.74
C SER A 144 19.20 1.06 19.46
N LYS A 145 19.23 -0.26 19.61
CA LYS A 145 20.27 -1.02 20.33
C LYS A 145 21.63 -0.96 19.64
N THR A 146 21.64 -0.80 18.31
CA THR A 146 22.86 -0.90 17.49
C THR A 146 23.60 0.41 17.25
N SER A 147 23.25 1.50 17.93
CA SER A 147 23.93 2.79 17.73
C SER A 147 24.34 3.42 19.05
N CYS A 148 25.51 3.06 19.57
CA CYS A 148 26.25 4.06 20.34
C CYS A 148 26.54 5.24 19.40
N VAL A 149 26.53 6.45 19.95
CA VAL A 149 27.00 7.62 19.20
C VAL A 149 28.33 7.99 19.82
N GLU A 150 29.39 7.83 19.05
CA GLU A 150 30.72 8.28 19.44
C GLU A 150 30.78 9.81 19.51
N SER A 151 31.75 10.33 20.25
CA SER A 151 32.07 11.75 20.21
C SER A 151 32.49 12.17 18.80
N PRO A 152 32.31 13.45 18.41
CA PRO A 152 32.74 13.90 17.09
C PRO A 152 34.22 13.61 16.89
N ASN A 153 34.59 13.03 15.75
CA ASN A 153 35.99 12.82 15.39
C ASN A 153 36.73 14.17 15.23
N ASP A 154 38.06 14.15 15.12
CA ASP A 154 38.88 15.37 15.03
C ASP A 154 38.45 16.30 13.90
N SER A 155 38.05 15.75 12.75
CA SER A 155 37.53 16.48 11.60
C SER A 155 36.28 17.31 11.94
N LEU A 156 35.30 16.68 12.61
CA LEU A 156 34.07 17.33 13.04
C LEU A 156 34.31 18.26 14.24
N GLY A 157 35.18 17.88 15.17
CA GLY A 157 35.60 18.72 16.29
C GLY A 157 36.25 20.02 15.82
N HIS A 158 37.17 19.92 14.86
CA HIS A 158 37.78 21.08 14.21
C HIS A 158 36.72 21.91 13.47
N LEU A 159 35.83 21.27 12.70
CA LEU A 159 34.73 21.96 12.02
C LEU A 159 33.87 22.76 13.01
N PHE A 160 33.50 22.18 14.15
CA PHE A 160 32.67 22.87 15.15
C PHE A 160 33.39 24.03 15.84
N SER A 161 34.72 23.97 15.91
CA SER A 161 35.57 25.05 16.45
C SER A 161 35.73 26.23 15.48
N LEU A 162 35.52 26.03 14.18
CA LEU A 162 35.63 27.10 13.19
C LEU A 162 34.51 28.14 13.33
N PRO A 163 34.80 29.44 13.03
CA PRO A 163 33.78 30.45 12.86
C PRO A 163 32.71 30.06 11.83
N LYS A 164 31.45 30.42 12.06
CA LYS A 164 30.27 30.02 11.26
C LYS A 164 30.44 30.19 9.73
N LYS A 165 31.12 31.25 9.28
CA LYS A 165 31.38 31.48 7.84
C LYS A 165 32.41 30.51 7.27
N GLN A 166 33.45 30.20 8.04
CA GLN A 166 34.50 29.26 7.65
C GLN A 166 33.99 27.81 7.65
N GLN A 167 33.02 27.46 8.51
CA GLN A 167 32.34 26.16 8.47
C GLN A 167 31.72 25.86 7.09
N ILE A 168 31.00 26.82 6.52
CA ILE A 168 30.34 26.66 5.21
C ILE A 168 31.36 26.50 4.09
N ASP A 169 32.47 27.23 4.16
CA ASP A 169 33.55 27.15 3.18
C ASP A 169 34.26 25.80 3.25
N ALA A 170 34.63 25.34 4.46
CA ALA A 170 35.22 24.03 4.70
C ALA A 170 34.32 22.89 4.17
N LEU A 171 33.03 22.92 4.47
CA LEU A 171 32.05 21.94 3.98
C LEU A 171 31.81 22.03 2.46
N SER A 172 31.97 23.21 1.87
CA SER A 172 31.84 23.39 0.41
C SER A 172 33.05 22.86 -0.35
N LYS A 173 34.25 22.97 0.25
CA LYS A 173 35.52 22.55 -0.36
C LYS A 173 35.82 21.07 -0.14
N SER A 174 35.30 20.48 0.94
CA SER A 174 35.50 19.06 1.27
C SER A 174 34.19 18.27 1.25
N PRO A 175 33.88 17.55 0.14
CA PRO A 175 32.73 16.65 0.07
C PRO A 175 32.74 15.56 1.15
N HIS A 176 33.92 15.07 1.51
CA HIS A 176 34.10 14.06 2.56
C HIS A 176 33.64 14.58 3.93
N LEU A 177 34.08 15.78 4.32
CA LEU A 177 33.67 16.41 5.58
C LEU A 177 32.17 16.71 5.62
N ALA A 178 31.58 17.08 4.48
CA ALA A 178 30.14 17.25 4.37
C ALA A 178 29.36 15.94 4.54
N GLN A 179 29.90 14.83 4.02
CA GLN A 179 29.34 13.50 4.19
C GLN A 179 29.47 13.01 5.65
N GLU A 180 30.61 13.24 6.29
CA GLU A 180 30.82 12.95 7.71
C GLU A 180 29.81 13.67 8.60
N LEU A 181 29.62 14.98 8.39
CA LEU A 181 28.63 15.77 9.14
C LEU A 181 27.21 15.22 8.94
N TYR A 182 26.86 14.82 7.72
CA TYR A 182 25.56 14.22 7.44
C TYR A 182 25.39 12.86 8.13
N ASN A 183 26.41 12.01 8.09
CA ASN A 183 26.39 10.70 8.74
C ASN A 183 26.26 10.84 10.26
N TYR A 184 27.00 11.78 10.86
CA TYR A 184 26.95 12.03 12.29
C TYR A 184 25.58 12.58 12.74
N LYS A 185 25.01 13.49 11.95
CA LYS A 185 23.64 13.99 12.14
C LYS A 185 22.62 12.85 12.09
N GLN A 186 22.77 11.90 11.16
CA GLN A 186 21.91 10.72 11.06
C GLN A 186 22.06 9.79 12.27
N ALA A 187 23.29 9.58 12.75
CA ALA A 187 23.54 8.77 13.95
C ALA A 187 22.81 9.35 15.18
N LEU A 188 22.91 10.67 15.39
CA LEU A 188 22.19 11.38 16.45
C LEU A 188 20.66 11.27 16.30
N ASP A 189 20.13 11.48 15.09
CA ASP A 189 18.69 11.39 14.83
C ASP A 189 18.14 9.97 15.08
N ASN A 190 18.92 8.94 14.72
CA ASN A 190 18.53 7.56 14.92
C ASN A 190 18.59 7.15 16.40
N ARG A 191 19.58 7.64 17.14
CA ARG A 191 19.77 7.28 18.55
C ARG A 191 18.84 8.02 19.50
N LEU A 192 18.54 9.29 19.23
CA LEU A 192 17.71 10.12 20.09
C LEU A 192 16.24 10.01 19.71
N SER A 193 15.41 9.60 20.66
CA SER A 193 13.95 9.60 20.58
C SER A 193 13.37 11.02 20.58
N THR A 194 12.09 11.13 20.23
CA THR A 194 11.38 12.42 20.24
C THR A 194 11.38 13.07 21.62
N SER A 195 11.21 12.29 22.70
CA SER A 195 11.23 12.81 24.08
C SER A 195 12.63 13.31 24.48
N GLU A 196 13.69 12.59 24.10
CA GLU A 196 15.07 13.00 24.38
C GLU A 196 15.44 14.27 23.59
N ARG A 197 15.06 14.36 22.31
CA ARG A 197 15.24 15.60 21.54
C ARG A 197 14.46 16.77 22.14
N ASN A 198 13.26 16.54 22.64
CA ASN A 198 12.50 17.57 23.35
C ASN A 198 13.21 18.00 24.64
N ALA A 199 13.75 17.05 25.43
CA ALA A 199 14.54 17.36 26.62
C ALA A 199 15.81 18.17 26.27
N ILE A 200 16.51 17.83 25.18
CA ILE A 200 17.64 18.60 24.63
C ILE A 200 17.22 20.04 24.28
N MET A 201 16.06 20.20 23.63
CA MET A 201 15.55 21.53 23.25
C MET A 201 15.19 22.37 24.48
N LEU A 202 14.44 21.78 25.42
CA LEU A 202 13.99 22.43 26.65
C LEU A 202 15.13 22.63 27.67
N GLY A 203 16.26 21.92 27.53
CA GLY A 203 17.34 21.95 28.51
C GLY A 203 17.02 21.17 29.79
N ASP A 204 16.14 20.17 29.69
CA ASP A 204 15.76 19.29 30.80
C ASP A 204 16.80 18.18 30.94
N TYR A 205 17.88 18.49 31.66
CA TYR A 205 19.05 17.62 31.76
C TYR A 205 18.80 16.38 32.60
N GLU A 206 17.98 16.47 33.66
CA GLU A 206 17.64 15.34 34.53
C GLU A 206 16.91 14.26 33.73
N LYS A 207 15.86 14.66 33.01
CA LYS A 207 15.11 13.75 32.14
C LYS A 207 15.96 13.18 31.02
N LEU A 208 16.87 13.98 30.46
CA LEU A 208 17.77 13.53 29.41
C LEU A 208 18.80 12.52 29.94
N SER A 209 19.42 12.79 31.10
CA SER A 209 20.38 11.89 31.75
C SER A 209 19.74 10.57 32.15
N GLU A 210 18.52 10.61 32.71
CA GLU A 210 17.76 9.43 33.08
C GLU A 210 17.41 8.57 31.85
N SER A 211 16.90 9.20 30.79
CA SER A 211 16.51 8.50 29.55
C SER A 211 17.70 7.88 28.82
N LEU A 212 18.86 8.54 28.83
CA LEU A 212 20.07 8.07 28.18
C LEU A 212 20.89 7.10 29.04
N GLY A 213 20.66 7.07 30.36
CA GLY A 213 21.44 6.31 31.31
C GLY A 213 22.87 6.85 31.47
N VAL A 214 23.03 8.18 31.46
CA VAL A 214 24.31 8.90 31.56
C VAL A 214 24.30 9.90 32.70
N SER A 215 25.44 10.52 33.03
CA SER A 215 25.50 11.63 33.99
C SER A 215 24.83 12.90 33.44
N ILE A 216 24.45 13.82 34.33
CA ILE A 216 23.92 15.14 33.94
C ILE A 216 24.95 15.91 33.10
N GLU A 217 26.23 15.78 33.43
CA GLU A 217 27.37 16.39 32.76
C GLU A 217 27.49 15.87 31.33
N GLN A 218 27.41 14.56 31.12
CA GLN A 218 27.40 13.96 29.79
C GLN A 218 26.13 14.34 29.02
N ALA A 219 24.97 14.47 29.68
CA ALA A 219 23.75 14.97 29.04
C ALA A 219 23.88 16.43 28.55
N LYS A 220 24.63 17.28 29.26
CA LYS A 220 24.98 18.64 28.80
C LYS A 220 25.90 18.59 27.57
N GLU A 221 26.84 17.66 27.54
CA GLU A 221 27.72 17.43 26.38
C GLU A 221 26.92 16.98 25.15
N VAL A 222 26.04 15.98 25.31
CA VAL A 222 25.11 15.50 24.26
C VAL A 222 24.31 16.65 23.68
N ARG A 223 23.74 17.52 24.52
CA ARG A 223 22.99 18.72 24.07
C ARG A 223 23.87 19.65 23.25
N THR A 224 25.09 19.90 23.70
CA THR A 224 26.03 20.82 23.06
C THR A 224 26.41 20.30 21.68
N THR A 225 26.83 19.04 21.59
CA THR A 225 27.20 18.38 20.35
C THR A 225 26.03 18.26 19.38
N PHE A 226 24.84 17.92 19.87
CA PHE A 226 23.62 17.88 19.06
C PHE A 226 23.32 19.24 18.44
N LYS A 227 23.38 20.32 19.24
CA LYS A 227 23.16 21.68 18.75
C LYS A 227 24.19 22.05 17.69
N LEU A 228 25.49 21.90 17.97
CA LEU A 228 26.57 22.21 17.03
C LEU A 228 26.39 21.49 15.68
N THR A 229 26.05 20.21 15.72
CA THR A 229 25.81 19.38 14.54
C THR A 229 24.63 19.90 13.71
N MET A 230 23.46 20.11 14.34
CA MET A 230 22.26 20.57 13.64
C MET A 230 22.45 21.98 13.05
N ASP A 231 23.15 22.84 13.79
CA ASP A 231 23.45 24.21 13.37
C ASP A 231 24.36 24.26 12.14
N ALA A 232 25.47 23.51 12.17
CA ALA A 232 26.41 23.42 11.05
C ALA A 232 25.74 22.86 9.80
N PHE A 233 24.97 21.77 9.97
CA PHE A 233 24.24 21.12 8.87
C PHE A 233 23.21 22.06 8.23
N ASN A 234 22.35 22.68 9.04
CA ASN A 234 21.31 23.59 8.54
C ASN A 234 21.89 24.82 7.83
N ARG A 235 23.02 25.35 8.30
CA ARG A 235 23.73 26.45 7.65
C ARG A 235 24.27 26.05 6.28
N PHE A 236 24.88 24.87 6.18
CA PHE A 236 25.40 24.35 4.92
C PHE A 236 24.30 24.11 3.88
N GLU A 237 23.19 23.46 4.26
CA GLU A 237 22.06 23.22 3.34
C GLU A 237 21.39 24.51 2.85
N LYS A 238 21.26 25.53 3.71
CA LYS A 238 20.80 26.87 3.31
C LYS A 238 21.76 27.53 2.30
N SER A 239 23.05 27.25 2.36
CA SER A 239 24.03 27.81 1.42
C SER A 239 23.94 27.16 0.02
N LYS A 240 23.72 25.85 -0.06
CA LYS A 240 23.53 25.11 -1.33
C LYS A 240 22.31 25.58 -2.09
N THR A 241 21.18 25.75 -1.39
CA THR A 241 19.93 26.23 -1.98
C THR A 241 20.07 27.65 -2.55
N ARG A 242 20.84 28.53 -1.90
CA ARG A 242 21.15 29.87 -2.44
C ARG A 242 22.03 29.83 -3.69
N ARG A 243 23.05 28.95 -3.73
CA ARG A 243 23.92 28.77 -4.91
C ARG A 243 23.15 28.21 -6.12
N SER A 244 22.29 27.20 -5.90
CA SER A 244 21.46 26.61 -6.96
C SER A 244 20.50 27.63 -7.59
N LYS A 245 19.84 28.47 -6.77
CA LYS A 245 19.00 29.56 -7.30
C LYS A 245 19.78 30.53 -8.18
N LYS A 246 20.98 30.93 -7.74
CA LYS A 246 21.85 31.86 -8.48
C LYS A 246 22.34 31.28 -9.82
N LEU A 247 22.66 29.98 -9.85
CA LEU A 247 23.07 29.28 -11.07
C LEU A 247 21.93 29.13 -12.08
N ASN A 248 20.72 28.80 -11.61
CA ASN A 248 19.54 28.69 -12.48
C ASN A 248 19.17 30.03 -13.12
N THR A 249 19.32 31.15 -12.40
CA THR A 249 19.13 32.49 -12.97
C THR A 249 20.16 32.82 -14.04
N TYR A 250 21.40 32.35 -13.90
CA TYR A 250 22.46 32.55 -14.90
C TYR A 250 22.22 31.71 -16.17
N LEU A 251 21.86 30.43 -16.03
CA LEU A 251 21.58 29.54 -17.16
C LEU A 251 20.35 29.98 -17.98
N ALA A 252 19.29 30.45 -17.31
CA ALA A 252 18.10 31.00 -17.99
C ALA A 252 18.40 32.24 -18.86
N LYS A 253 19.47 32.97 -18.55
CA LYS A 253 19.90 34.14 -19.32
C LYS A 253 20.66 33.77 -20.59
N ASN A 254 21.41 32.67 -20.56
CA ASN A 254 22.27 32.25 -21.67
C ASN A 254 21.53 31.40 -22.72
N LEU A 255 20.46 30.70 -22.34
CA LEU A 255 19.65 29.91 -23.29
C LEU A 255 18.89 30.75 -24.34
N LYS A 256 18.79 32.07 -24.19
CA LYS A 256 18.11 32.95 -25.15
C LYS A 256 18.95 33.29 -26.39
N ASN A 257 20.23 32.93 -26.42
CA ASN A 257 21.18 33.53 -27.38
C ASN A 257 21.73 32.58 -28.46
N THR A 258 21.30 31.32 -28.53
CA THR A 258 21.91 30.33 -29.45
C THR A 258 20.88 29.48 -30.20
N THR A 259 20.41 29.98 -31.34
CA THR A 259 19.73 29.18 -32.39
C THR A 259 19.98 29.84 -33.75
N SER A 260 21.03 29.42 -34.48
CA SER A 260 21.14 29.54 -35.95
C SER A 260 22.43 28.90 -36.48
N SER A 261 22.37 27.66 -36.98
CA SER A 261 23.18 27.12 -38.11
C SER A 261 22.96 25.60 -38.29
N GLU A 262 22.62 25.16 -39.50
CA GLU A 262 22.48 23.75 -39.94
C GLU A 262 23.67 23.30 -40.83
N PRO A 263 24.07 22.00 -40.82
CA PRO A 263 25.12 21.46 -41.70
C PRO A 263 24.59 20.53 -42.84
N HIS A 264 25.41 20.39 -43.90
CA HIS A 264 25.13 19.70 -45.18
C HIS A 264 25.51 18.20 -45.19
N ILE A 265 24.75 17.39 -45.96
CA ILE A 265 24.75 15.91 -46.00
C ILE A 265 25.34 15.42 -47.33
N ASP A 266 26.52 14.80 -47.34
CA ASP A 266 26.97 13.95 -48.47
C ASP A 266 27.87 12.78 -48.04
N SER A 267 27.92 12.45 -46.75
CA SER A 267 28.85 11.44 -46.23
C SER A 267 28.26 10.53 -45.14
N ILE A 268 26.93 10.39 -45.04
CA ILE A 268 26.32 9.60 -43.97
C ILE A 268 26.42 8.10 -44.32
N LYS A 269 27.56 7.50 -43.96
CA LYS A 269 27.71 6.05 -43.87
C LYS A 269 27.13 5.58 -42.53
N PHE A 270 26.24 4.60 -42.57
CA PHE A 270 25.77 3.89 -41.38
C PHE A 270 26.77 2.77 -41.08
N ASP A 271 27.72 3.03 -40.18
CA ASP A 271 28.74 2.04 -39.80
C ASP A 271 28.11 0.90 -38.99
N ALA A 272 28.52 -0.34 -39.28
CA ALA A 272 27.86 -1.55 -38.78
C ALA A 272 28.35 -2.04 -37.39
N ASP A 273 29.51 -1.58 -36.89
CA ASP A 273 30.23 -2.32 -35.84
C ASP A 273 30.77 -1.46 -34.67
N VAL A 274 30.06 -0.41 -34.24
CA VAL A 274 30.50 0.38 -33.06
C VAL A 274 29.66 0.03 -31.82
N GLU A 275 30.21 -0.81 -30.94
CA GLU A 275 29.68 -0.99 -29.57
C GLU A 275 29.92 0.29 -28.75
N GLU A 276 28.84 1.02 -28.46
CA GLU A 276 28.88 2.31 -27.79
C GLU A 276 28.23 2.27 -26.39
N LYS A 277 28.72 3.15 -25.51
CA LYS A 277 28.28 3.30 -24.12
C LYS A 277 26.82 3.76 -24.09
N VAL A 278 25.91 2.84 -23.78
CA VAL A 278 24.46 3.05 -23.91
C VAL A 278 23.92 4.01 -22.84
N ASP A 279 23.59 5.24 -23.25
CA ASP A 279 22.92 6.21 -22.39
C ASP A 279 21.42 5.85 -22.24
N VAL A 280 20.83 6.13 -21.07
CA VAL A 280 19.51 5.58 -20.71
C VAL A 280 18.42 6.66 -20.82
N LEU A 281 17.55 6.56 -21.81
CA LEU A 281 16.46 7.52 -22.07
C LEU A 281 15.41 7.53 -20.95
N ILE A 282 14.90 6.36 -20.58
CA ILE A 282 14.02 6.18 -19.41
C ILE A 282 14.83 5.45 -18.34
N PRO A 283 15.37 6.17 -17.33
CA PRO A 283 16.20 5.57 -16.31
C PRO A 283 15.39 4.60 -15.47
N ARG A 284 16.06 3.54 -15.02
CA ARG A 284 15.54 2.67 -13.97
C ARG A 284 15.17 3.55 -12.78
N THR A 285 13.91 3.50 -12.38
CA THR A 285 13.30 4.48 -11.47
C THR A 285 14.09 4.56 -10.15
N ARG A 286 14.79 5.68 -9.90
CA ARG A 286 15.43 6.02 -8.60
C ARG A 286 14.74 7.25 -8.00
N SER A 287 14.22 7.13 -6.79
CA SER A 287 13.29 8.08 -6.16
C SER A 287 13.95 9.39 -5.68
N ARG A 288 13.34 10.55 -6.00
CA ARG A 288 13.65 11.90 -5.45
C ARG A 288 12.68 12.24 -4.29
N PRO A 289 13.01 13.13 -3.31
CA PRO A 289 12.09 13.51 -2.22
C PRO A 289 11.04 14.56 -2.68
N SER A 290 9.76 14.36 -2.36
CA SER A 290 8.66 15.32 -2.63
C SER A 290 8.15 16.03 -1.35
N THR A 291 7.56 17.22 -1.56
CA THR A 291 7.05 18.20 -0.57
C THR A 291 5.56 18.06 -0.25
N THR A 292 5.08 18.80 0.75
CA THR A 292 3.81 18.65 1.51
C THR A 292 2.49 18.84 0.74
N ASP A 293 2.47 19.52 -0.41
CA ASP A 293 1.22 19.76 -1.16
C ASP A 293 0.77 18.55 -2.02
N ASP A 294 1.68 17.61 -2.31
CA ASP A 294 1.40 16.38 -3.08
C ASP A 294 0.52 15.36 -2.34
N MET A 295 0.29 15.52 -1.04
CA MET A 295 -0.34 14.51 -0.17
C MET A 295 -1.85 14.35 -0.37
N SER A 296 -2.52 15.35 -0.96
CA SER A 296 -3.99 15.41 -1.11
C SER A 296 -4.51 14.67 -2.34
N GLN A 297 -3.72 14.63 -3.41
CA GLN A 297 -4.11 13.97 -4.68
C GLN A 297 -3.58 12.53 -4.80
N GLN A 298 -2.68 12.10 -3.92
CA GLN A 298 -2.01 10.80 -3.99
C GLN A 298 -2.82 9.64 -3.37
N SER A 299 -3.85 9.91 -2.56
CA SER A 299 -4.71 8.88 -1.94
C SER A 299 -5.51 8.05 -2.95
N GLY A 300 -5.75 8.58 -4.16
CA GLY A 300 -6.35 7.84 -5.27
C GLY A 300 -5.41 6.84 -5.97
N LYS A 301 -4.10 6.91 -5.69
CA LYS A 301 -3.07 6.06 -6.32
C LYS A 301 -2.64 4.87 -5.46
N ASP A 302 -3.17 4.74 -4.25
CA ASP A 302 -2.82 3.63 -3.36
C ASP A 302 -3.51 2.33 -3.82
N TYR A 303 -2.70 1.35 -4.20
CA TYR A 303 -3.17 0.11 -4.84
C TYR A 303 -4.25 -0.62 -4.02
N TYR A 304 -4.11 -0.67 -2.69
CA TYR A 304 -5.08 -1.30 -1.79
C TYR A 304 -6.43 -0.57 -1.74
N ILE A 305 -6.41 0.75 -1.95
CA ILE A 305 -7.62 1.58 -2.08
C ILE A 305 -8.31 1.22 -3.39
N GLN A 306 -7.58 1.15 -4.51
CA GLN A 306 -8.15 0.79 -5.81
C GLN A 306 -8.69 -0.65 -5.87
N ALA A 307 -7.95 -1.61 -5.31
CA ALA A 307 -8.36 -3.01 -5.19
C ALA A 307 -9.74 -3.15 -4.53
N ASN A 308 -9.88 -2.51 -3.38
CA ASN A 308 -11.09 -2.56 -2.59
C ASN A 308 -12.22 -1.76 -3.25
N LEU A 309 -11.92 -0.65 -3.93
CA LEU A 309 -12.91 0.07 -4.74
C LEU A 309 -13.48 -0.82 -5.84
N LYS A 310 -12.65 -1.56 -6.57
CA LYS A 310 -13.12 -2.53 -7.58
C LYS A 310 -13.99 -3.64 -6.98
N GLU A 311 -13.62 -4.16 -5.81
CA GLU A 311 -14.44 -5.14 -5.06
C GLU A 311 -15.81 -4.53 -4.71
N ILE A 312 -15.82 -3.28 -4.21
CA ILE A 312 -17.05 -2.56 -3.86
C ILE A 312 -17.91 -2.34 -5.10
N GLN A 313 -17.33 -1.92 -6.23
CA GLN A 313 -18.06 -1.72 -7.49
C GLN A 313 -18.67 -3.03 -8.00
N HIS A 314 -17.93 -4.13 -7.95
CA HIS A 314 -18.44 -5.45 -8.32
C HIS A 314 -19.63 -5.86 -7.44
N LEU A 315 -19.50 -5.69 -6.13
CA LEU A 315 -20.56 -6.01 -5.18
C LEU A 315 -21.76 -5.05 -5.31
N ALA A 316 -21.52 -3.77 -5.60
CA ALA A 316 -22.57 -2.80 -5.89
C ALA A 316 -23.36 -3.16 -7.14
N LYS A 317 -22.69 -3.66 -8.20
CA LYS A 317 -23.35 -4.21 -9.40
C LYS A 317 -24.29 -5.37 -9.04
N ILE A 318 -23.88 -6.27 -8.14
CA ILE A 318 -24.71 -7.40 -7.72
C ILE A 318 -25.89 -6.95 -6.85
N VAL A 319 -25.66 -6.03 -5.92
CA VAL A 319 -26.65 -5.62 -4.92
C VAL A 319 -27.64 -4.61 -5.49
N TYR A 320 -27.19 -3.66 -6.31
CA TYR A 320 -27.96 -2.51 -6.80
C TYR A 320 -28.13 -2.48 -8.33
N ALA A 321 -27.61 -3.48 -9.07
CA ALA A 321 -27.57 -3.49 -10.54
C ALA A 321 -26.73 -2.36 -11.17
N ASP A 322 -25.98 -1.61 -10.36
CA ASP A 322 -25.17 -0.48 -10.78
C ASP A 322 -23.82 -0.50 -10.04
N PRO A 323 -22.68 -0.72 -10.76
CA PRO A 323 -21.36 -0.73 -10.14
C PRO A 323 -20.94 0.64 -9.59
N THR A 324 -21.46 1.73 -10.14
CA THR A 324 -21.03 3.10 -9.81
C THR A 324 -21.85 3.73 -8.69
N LYS A 325 -22.88 3.02 -8.20
CA LYS A 325 -23.86 3.58 -7.26
C LYS A 325 -23.24 4.13 -5.99
N LEU A 326 -22.14 3.53 -5.53
CA LEU A 326 -21.43 3.95 -4.34
C LEU A 326 -20.24 4.86 -4.63
N ASP A 327 -19.84 5.03 -5.89
CA ASP A 327 -18.61 5.75 -6.26
C ASP A 327 -18.68 7.22 -5.82
N LYS A 328 -19.81 7.89 -6.04
CA LYS A 328 -20.02 9.28 -5.61
C LYS A 328 -20.01 9.42 -4.08
N ILE A 329 -20.59 8.47 -3.37
CA ILE A 329 -20.64 8.52 -1.89
C ILE A 329 -19.24 8.23 -1.33
N ILE A 330 -18.51 7.30 -1.93
CA ILE A 330 -17.18 6.93 -1.49
C ILE A 330 -16.18 8.04 -1.83
N SER A 331 -16.25 8.63 -3.02
CA SER A 331 -15.36 9.73 -3.44
C SER A 331 -15.49 10.95 -2.53
N VAL A 332 -16.71 11.37 -2.23
CA VAL A 332 -16.99 12.48 -1.28
C VAL A 332 -16.44 12.18 0.12
N ASN A 333 -16.33 10.91 0.50
CA ASN A 333 -15.88 10.48 1.82
C ASN A 333 -14.48 9.85 1.84
N GLN A 334 -13.68 10.01 0.79
CA GLN A 334 -12.34 9.40 0.66
C GLN A 334 -11.38 9.76 1.81
N ASN A 335 -11.56 10.91 2.44
CA ASN A 335 -10.74 11.35 3.58
C ASN A 335 -11.43 11.16 4.94
N ASN A 336 -12.61 10.54 4.97
CA ASN A 336 -13.44 10.40 6.16
C ASN A 336 -13.87 8.94 6.37
N SER A 337 -12.97 8.18 7.00
CA SER A 337 -13.21 6.78 7.36
C SER A 337 -14.44 6.58 8.26
N ARG A 338 -14.80 7.56 9.10
CA ARG A 338 -16.01 7.50 9.94
C ARG A 338 -17.27 7.50 9.08
N SER A 339 -17.34 8.36 8.07
CA SER A 339 -18.46 8.38 7.12
C SER A 339 -18.58 7.07 6.34
N LEU A 340 -17.46 6.46 5.95
CA LEU A 340 -17.47 5.16 5.26
C LEU A 340 -17.87 4.00 6.18
N LYS A 341 -17.50 4.03 7.47
CA LYS A 341 -18.02 3.08 8.48
C LYS A 341 -19.53 3.24 8.67
N SER A 342 -20.01 4.49 8.69
CA SER A 342 -21.45 4.79 8.73
C SER A 342 -22.17 4.25 7.49
N LEU A 343 -21.63 4.50 6.29
CA LEU A 343 -22.15 3.97 5.03
C LEU A 343 -22.21 2.43 5.03
N SER A 344 -21.13 1.77 5.48
CA SER A 344 -21.08 0.33 5.65
C SER A 344 -22.23 -0.18 6.53
N TRP A 345 -22.50 0.50 7.64
CA TRP A 345 -23.60 0.15 8.53
C TRP A 345 -24.97 0.39 7.88
N SER A 346 -25.16 1.52 7.19
CA SER A 346 -26.40 1.85 6.47
C SER A 346 -26.72 0.81 5.40
N ILE A 347 -25.71 0.40 4.62
CA ILE A 347 -25.84 -0.71 3.66
C ILE A 347 -26.29 -1.99 4.37
N HIS A 348 -25.72 -2.32 5.53
CA HIS A 348 -26.08 -3.54 6.25
C HIS A 348 -27.50 -3.54 6.81
N LYS A 349 -27.95 -2.40 7.36
CA LYS A 349 -29.23 -2.30 8.08
C LYS A 349 -30.40 -1.95 7.18
N LYS A 350 -30.20 -1.04 6.24
CA LYS A 350 -31.23 -0.51 5.35
C LYS A 350 -30.62 -0.25 3.96
N PRO A 351 -30.26 -1.30 3.21
CA PRO A 351 -29.62 -1.12 1.90
C PRO A 351 -30.53 -0.39 0.90
N GLN A 352 -31.85 -0.44 1.09
CA GLN A 352 -32.83 0.23 0.24
C GLN A 352 -32.84 1.76 0.41
N ASP A 353 -32.34 2.28 1.53
CA ASP A 353 -32.16 3.72 1.76
C ASP A 353 -30.98 4.27 0.93
N ILE A 354 -30.07 3.40 0.48
CA ILE A 354 -28.95 3.76 -0.40
C ILE A 354 -29.38 3.70 -1.86
N SER A 355 -30.00 2.59 -2.27
CA SER A 355 -30.53 2.39 -3.61
C SER A 355 -31.46 1.18 -3.65
N GLN A 356 -32.33 1.13 -4.66
CA GLN A 356 -33.15 -0.05 -4.92
C GLN A 356 -32.25 -1.27 -5.16
N LEU A 357 -32.54 -2.40 -4.47
CA LEU A 357 -31.80 -3.64 -4.74
C LEU A 357 -32.14 -4.17 -6.13
N ALA A 358 -31.21 -4.90 -6.74
CA ALA A 358 -31.42 -5.59 -8.01
C ALA A 358 -32.56 -6.62 -7.95
N GLY A 359 -33.21 -6.87 -9.08
CA GLY A 359 -34.30 -7.85 -9.21
C GLY A 359 -35.66 -7.36 -8.70
N ARG A 360 -36.69 -8.19 -8.82
CA ARG A 360 -38.09 -7.84 -8.47
C ARG A 360 -38.53 -8.51 -7.17
N LYS A 361 -39.32 -7.77 -6.39
CA LYS A 361 -40.07 -8.27 -5.23
C LYS A 361 -41.52 -7.86 -5.43
N PHE A 362 -42.40 -8.83 -5.67
CA PHE A 362 -43.84 -8.61 -5.77
C PHE A 362 -44.51 -9.27 -4.56
N PHE A 363 -45.14 -8.45 -3.70
CA PHE A 363 -45.56 -8.84 -2.35
C PHE A 363 -44.43 -9.54 -1.57
N PHE A 364 -44.52 -10.86 -1.40
CA PHE A 364 -43.57 -11.70 -0.67
C PHE A 364 -42.71 -12.57 -1.59
N ILE A 365 -42.98 -12.59 -2.90
CA ILE A 365 -42.27 -13.40 -3.88
C ILE A 365 -41.08 -12.60 -4.40
N LYS A 366 -39.88 -13.17 -4.25
CA LYS A 366 -38.61 -12.59 -4.70
C LYS A 366 -38.06 -13.42 -5.84
N ASP A 367 -37.70 -12.76 -6.94
CA ASP A 367 -37.00 -13.44 -8.02
C ASP A 367 -35.57 -13.84 -7.57
N LYS A 368 -34.88 -14.60 -8.43
CA LYS A 368 -33.52 -15.08 -8.14
C LYS A 368 -32.54 -13.92 -7.96
N THR A 369 -32.69 -12.86 -8.75
CA THR A 369 -31.83 -11.68 -8.73
C THR A 369 -31.97 -10.92 -7.40
N ARG A 370 -33.20 -10.73 -6.90
CA ARG A 370 -33.50 -10.09 -5.62
C ARG A 370 -32.97 -10.89 -4.44
N ARG A 371 -33.14 -12.22 -4.46
CA ARG A 371 -32.57 -13.11 -3.43
C ARG A 371 -31.05 -13.04 -3.42
N ASN A 372 -30.42 -13.00 -4.58
CA ASN A 372 -28.97 -12.81 -4.69
C ASN A 372 -28.56 -11.44 -4.16
N ALA A 373 -29.20 -10.34 -4.57
CA ALA A 373 -28.89 -9.00 -4.09
C ALA A 373 -28.91 -8.93 -2.56
N GLU A 374 -29.99 -9.40 -1.92
CA GLU A 374 -30.12 -9.43 -0.46
C GLU A 374 -29.04 -10.28 0.22
N LYS A 375 -28.63 -11.40 -0.39
CA LYS A 375 -27.55 -12.26 0.13
C LYS A 375 -26.19 -11.54 0.14
N TYR A 376 -25.93 -10.68 -0.83
CA TYR A 376 -24.65 -9.97 -0.96
C TYR A 376 -24.59 -8.63 -0.22
N VAL A 377 -25.71 -8.12 0.32
CA VAL A 377 -25.74 -6.89 1.14
C VAL A 377 -24.72 -6.92 2.30
N PRO A 378 -24.61 -7.98 3.11
CA PRO A 378 -23.62 -8.02 4.19
C PRO A 378 -22.17 -8.01 3.69
N ILE A 379 -21.93 -8.58 2.50
CA ILE A 379 -20.61 -8.67 1.89
C ILE A 379 -20.19 -7.28 1.36
N LEU A 380 -21.10 -6.58 0.67
CA LEU A 380 -20.91 -5.20 0.23
C LEU A 380 -20.65 -4.27 1.41
N SER A 381 -21.46 -4.35 2.46
CA SER A 381 -21.24 -3.61 3.71
C SER A 381 -19.85 -3.86 4.28
N MET A 382 -19.41 -5.12 4.35
CA MET A 382 -18.08 -5.47 4.84
C MET A 382 -16.96 -4.90 3.95
N ALA A 383 -17.11 -4.89 2.63
CA ALA A 383 -16.13 -4.32 1.71
C ALA A 383 -15.96 -2.81 1.95
N VAL A 384 -17.07 -2.07 2.03
CA VAL A 384 -17.09 -0.63 2.36
C VAL A 384 -16.47 -0.36 3.74
N GLY A 385 -16.82 -1.16 4.75
CA GLY A 385 -16.25 -1.02 6.10
C GLY A 385 -14.75 -1.35 6.15
N ARG A 386 -14.29 -2.27 5.29
CA ARG A 386 -12.86 -2.56 5.11
C ARG A 386 -12.15 -1.40 4.45
N HIS A 387 -12.76 -0.76 3.45
CA HIS A 387 -12.19 0.41 2.79
C HIS A 387 -11.95 1.56 3.77
N ALA A 388 -12.92 1.79 4.67
CA ALA A 388 -12.74 2.73 5.78
C ALA A 388 -11.53 2.40 6.68
N ARG A 389 -11.31 1.12 6.98
CA ARG A 389 -10.17 0.67 7.80
C ARG A 389 -8.84 0.78 7.06
N ILE A 390 -8.83 0.57 5.75
CA ILE A 390 -7.63 0.81 4.91
C ILE A 390 -7.24 2.28 5.00
N LEU A 391 -8.23 3.19 4.93
CA LEU A 391 -7.98 4.63 5.06
C LEU A 391 -7.52 5.02 6.47
N ASP A 392 -8.10 4.46 7.53
CA ASP A 392 -7.60 4.64 8.90
C ASP A 392 -6.15 4.19 9.03
N TYR A 393 -5.86 2.99 8.53
CA TYR A 393 -4.54 2.40 8.59
C TYR A 393 -3.49 3.26 7.86
N ILE A 394 -3.82 3.77 6.67
CA ILE A 394 -2.97 4.67 5.89
C ILE A 394 -2.75 5.99 6.65
N LYS A 395 -3.80 6.54 7.26
CA LYS A 395 -3.74 7.79 8.03
C LYS A 395 -2.93 7.65 9.32
N GLU A 396 -3.01 6.50 9.98
CA GLU A 396 -2.28 6.16 11.20
C GLU A 396 -0.81 5.80 10.93
N ASN A 397 -0.49 5.40 9.70
CA ASN A 397 0.85 5.01 9.27
C ASN A 397 1.31 5.81 8.04
N PRO A 398 1.45 7.14 8.12
CA PRO A 398 1.85 7.99 6.98
C PRO A 398 3.27 7.70 6.48
N SER A 399 4.08 7.00 7.29
CA SER A 399 5.37 6.45 6.92
C SER A 399 5.28 5.30 5.91
N LEU A 400 4.14 4.59 5.81
CA LEU A 400 3.90 3.59 4.76
C LEU A 400 3.56 4.23 3.41
N LEU A 401 2.91 5.40 3.41
CA LEU A 401 2.75 6.26 2.21
C LEU A 401 4.11 6.71 1.64
N HIS A 402 5.10 6.94 2.51
CA HIS A 402 6.47 7.28 2.12
C HIS A 402 7.38 6.06 1.91
N GLN A 403 7.10 4.91 2.53
CA GLN A 403 7.86 3.65 2.35
C GLN A 403 7.46 2.86 1.09
N GLY A 404 6.28 3.14 0.51
CA GLY A 404 5.88 2.60 -0.79
C GLY A 404 6.84 2.93 -1.94
N LYS A 405 7.69 3.96 -1.79
CA LYS A 405 8.68 4.41 -2.79
C LYS A 405 10.14 4.46 -2.28
N ARG A 406 10.42 4.06 -1.03
CA ARG A 406 11.72 4.37 -0.36
C ARG A 406 12.70 3.21 -0.15
N ARG A 407 12.40 1.95 -0.48
CA ARG A 407 13.43 0.90 -0.46
C ARG A 407 13.25 -0.06 -1.62
N THR A 408 14.08 0.13 -2.64
CA THR A 408 14.46 -0.93 -3.56
C THR A 408 15.37 -1.90 -2.82
N ASN A 409 15.05 -3.17 -2.96
CA ASN A 409 15.71 -4.36 -2.43
C ASN A 409 15.34 -4.70 -0.97
N ASP A 410 14.56 -5.77 -0.90
CA ASP A 410 14.22 -6.65 0.22
C ASP A 410 13.26 -6.20 1.35
N MET A 411 12.22 -7.04 1.53
CA MET A 411 11.43 -7.30 2.74
C MET A 411 10.38 -6.31 3.34
N SER A 412 10.00 -5.17 2.76
CA SER A 412 9.01 -4.28 3.43
C SER A 412 7.56 -4.30 2.91
N GLN A 413 7.25 -4.96 1.78
CA GLN A 413 5.87 -5.18 1.32
C GLN A 413 5.30 -6.57 1.61
N GLN A 414 6.12 -7.52 2.07
CA GLN A 414 5.68 -8.79 2.64
C GLN A 414 4.65 -8.59 3.76
N PRO A 415 4.85 -7.70 4.76
CA PRO A 415 4.00 -7.67 5.95
C PRO A 415 2.52 -7.35 5.65
N ALA A 416 2.26 -6.44 4.72
CA ALA A 416 0.89 -6.10 4.31
C ALA A 416 0.26 -7.21 3.45
N ARG A 417 1.03 -7.81 2.54
CA ARG A 417 0.59 -8.97 1.72
C ARG A 417 0.25 -10.16 2.61
N ASP A 418 1.15 -10.49 3.52
CA ASP A 418 1.02 -11.54 4.51
C ASP A 418 -0.16 -11.25 5.43
N TYR A 419 -0.41 -10.00 5.81
CA TYR A 419 -1.55 -9.63 6.64
C TYR A 419 -2.90 -9.97 5.99
N TYR A 420 -3.11 -9.64 4.71
CA TYR A 420 -4.39 -9.93 4.04
C TYR A 420 -4.59 -11.41 3.76
N ILE A 421 -3.52 -12.09 3.31
CA ILE A 421 -3.52 -13.54 3.10
C ILE A 421 -3.82 -14.25 4.44
N GLN A 422 -3.06 -13.94 5.49
CA GLN A 422 -3.25 -14.55 6.81
C GLN A 422 -4.61 -14.22 7.41
N THR A 423 -5.11 -13.00 7.27
CA THR A 423 -6.42 -12.62 7.81
C THR A 423 -7.54 -13.41 7.13
N ASN A 424 -7.48 -13.58 5.80
CA ASN A 424 -8.48 -14.36 5.09
C ASN A 424 -8.33 -15.86 5.38
N LEU A 425 -7.11 -16.38 5.44
CA LEU A 425 -6.85 -17.77 5.85
C LEU A 425 -7.39 -18.07 7.26
N ARG A 426 -7.16 -17.18 8.24
CA ARG A 426 -7.74 -17.31 9.59
C ARG A 426 -9.27 -17.32 9.56
N LYS A 427 -9.88 -16.50 8.70
CA LYS A 427 -11.34 -16.48 8.51
C LYS A 427 -11.83 -17.80 7.93
N ILE A 428 -11.17 -18.31 6.89
CA ILE A 428 -11.47 -19.60 6.27
C ILE A 428 -11.34 -20.73 7.30
N GLN A 429 -10.25 -20.77 8.06
CA GLN A 429 -10.01 -21.77 9.11
C GLN A 429 -11.12 -21.76 10.18
N ARG A 430 -11.53 -20.58 10.64
CA ARG A 430 -12.64 -20.44 11.61
C ARG A 430 -13.96 -20.97 11.05
N LEU A 431 -14.28 -20.62 9.80
CA LEU A 431 -15.50 -21.09 9.13
C LEU A 431 -15.44 -22.60 8.85
N ALA A 432 -14.29 -23.11 8.44
CA ALA A 432 -14.05 -24.52 8.21
C ALA A 432 -14.25 -25.34 9.49
N LYS A 433 -13.80 -24.84 10.64
CA LYS A 433 -14.04 -25.47 11.94
C LYS A 433 -15.53 -25.55 12.29
N ILE A 434 -16.33 -24.55 11.89
CA ILE A 434 -17.79 -24.56 12.09
C ILE A 434 -18.44 -25.58 11.13
N VAL A 435 -18.00 -25.61 9.88
CA VAL A 435 -18.61 -26.44 8.82
C VAL A 435 -18.23 -27.92 8.97
N TYR A 436 -17.00 -28.24 9.32
CA TYR A 436 -16.45 -29.61 9.30
C TYR A 436 -16.11 -30.18 10.68
N ALA A 437 -16.11 -29.38 11.74
CA ALA A 437 -15.52 -29.69 13.06
C ALA A 437 -13.99 -29.91 13.02
N ASP A 438 -13.51 -30.69 12.05
CA ASP A 438 -12.11 -30.86 11.69
C ASP A 438 -11.81 -30.13 10.36
N PRO A 439 -11.10 -28.98 10.39
CA PRO A 439 -10.75 -28.22 9.20
C PRO A 439 -9.56 -28.79 8.42
N THR A 440 -8.92 -29.87 8.90
CA THR A 440 -7.62 -30.34 8.38
C THR A 440 -7.69 -30.74 6.90
N GLY A 441 -8.77 -31.40 6.47
CA GLY A 441 -8.99 -31.74 5.05
C GLY A 441 -9.01 -30.52 4.14
N LEU A 442 -9.75 -29.46 4.52
CA LEU A 442 -9.78 -28.22 3.73
C LEU A 442 -8.43 -27.50 3.76
N ASN A 443 -7.79 -27.42 4.93
CA ASN A 443 -6.47 -26.77 5.06
C ASN A 443 -5.43 -27.46 4.17
N LYS A 444 -5.44 -28.79 4.09
CA LYS A 444 -4.55 -29.54 3.19
C LYS A 444 -4.78 -29.15 1.73
N ILE A 445 -6.04 -29.09 1.29
CA ILE A 445 -6.38 -28.70 -0.09
C ILE A 445 -5.97 -27.26 -0.38
N ILE A 446 -6.21 -26.32 0.56
CA ILE A 446 -5.81 -24.93 0.39
C ILE A 446 -4.28 -24.80 0.33
N ASN A 447 -3.55 -25.50 1.19
CA ASN A 447 -2.09 -25.46 1.20
C ASN A 447 -1.49 -26.04 -0.09
N VAL A 448 -2.06 -27.14 -0.61
CA VAL A 448 -1.62 -27.73 -1.90
C VAL A 448 -1.89 -26.77 -3.07
N ASN A 449 -2.98 -26.00 -3.01
CA ASN A 449 -3.36 -25.04 -4.05
C ASN A 449 -2.95 -23.60 -3.72
N GLY A 450 -2.01 -23.41 -2.79
CA GLY A 450 -1.82 -22.16 -2.02
C GLY A 450 -1.63 -20.90 -2.85
N ASP A 451 -1.06 -21.03 -4.05
CA ASP A 451 -0.77 -19.90 -4.94
C ASP A 451 -1.60 -19.89 -6.22
N ASP A 452 -2.44 -20.91 -6.45
CA ASP A 452 -3.28 -20.99 -7.65
C ASP A 452 -4.70 -20.48 -7.41
N SER A 453 -4.94 -19.25 -7.81
CA SER A 453 -6.26 -18.60 -7.76
C SER A 453 -7.33 -19.37 -8.54
N CYS A 454 -6.99 -20.05 -9.64
CA CYS A 454 -7.95 -20.81 -10.43
C CYS A 454 -8.45 -22.03 -9.66
N SER A 455 -7.53 -22.82 -9.10
CA SER A 455 -7.86 -23.98 -8.26
C SER A 455 -8.68 -23.61 -7.03
N LEU A 456 -8.37 -22.49 -6.36
CA LEU A 456 -9.15 -22.01 -5.21
C LEU A 456 -10.57 -21.54 -5.60
N ARG A 457 -10.75 -20.97 -6.80
CA ARG A 457 -12.07 -20.59 -7.32
C ARG A 457 -12.91 -21.84 -7.61
N SER A 458 -12.30 -22.88 -8.19
CA SER A 458 -12.92 -24.20 -8.39
C SER A 458 -13.27 -24.86 -7.06
N LEU A 459 -12.37 -24.81 -6.08
CA LEU A 459 -12.59 -25.31 -4.71
C LEU A 459 -13.79 -24.64 -4.05
N SER A 460 -13.94 -23.31 -4.17
CA SER A 460 -15.13 -22.61 -3.69
C SER A 460 -16.41 -23.20 -4.29
N GLY A 461 -16.44 -23.41 -5.61
CA GLY A 461 -17.59 -24.01 -6.29
C GLY A 461 -17.87 -25.44 -5.80
N PHE A 462 -16.82 -26.21 -5.54
CA PHE A 462 -16.91 -27.57 -5.03
C PHE A 462 -17.44 -27.62 -3.59
N ILE A 463 -16.93 -26.76 -2.69
CA ILE A 463 -17.46 -26.60 -1.32
C ILE A 463 -18.96 -26.28 -1.36
N GLN A 464 -19.39 -25.43 -2.28
CA GLN A 464 -20.79 -25.03 -2.38
C GLN A 464 -21.72 -26.15 -2.85
N LYS A 465 -21.25 -26.99 -3.80
CA LYS A 465 -22.05 -28.09 -4.37
C LYS A 465 -22.00 -29.35 -3.51
N ASN A 466 -20.80 -29.75 -3.09
CA ASN A 466 -20.52 -31.05 -2.48
C ASN A 466 -19.60 -30.89 -1.25
N PRO A 467 -20.02 -30.17 -0.18
CA PRO A 467 -19.13 -29.89 0.94
C PRO A 467 -18.64 -31.15 1.66
N GLN A 468 -19.42 -32.24 1.64
CA GLN A 468 -19.06 -33.51 2.30
C GLN A 468 -17.87 -34.22 1.65
N ASN A 469 -17.57 -33.93 0.38
CA ASN A 469 -16.42 -34.50 -0.32
C ASN A 469 -15.09 -33.88 0.12
N ILE A 470 -15.14 -32.72 0.78
CA ILE A 470 -13.95 -32.10 1.40
C ILE A 470 -13.66 -32.73 2.76
N SER A 471 -14.69 -32.82 3.61
CA SER A 471 -14.64 -33.45 4.92
C SER A 471 -16.07 -33.67 5.44
N LYS A 472 -16.22 -34.56 6.42
CA LYS A 472 -17.50 -34.79 7.09
C LYS A 472 -17.99 -33.48 7.72
N LEU A 473 -19.22 -33.07 7.40
CA LEU A 473 -19.83 -31.91 8.04
C LEU A 473 -19.92 -32.10 9.56
N ALA A 474 -19.84 -31.02 10.33
CA ALA A 474 -20.02 -31.05 11.78
C ALA A 474 -21.44 -31.51 12.16
N GLY A 475 -21.58 -32.13 13.33
CA GLY A 475 -22.87 -32.61 13.85
C GLY A 475 -23.34 -33.94 13.28
N LYS A 476 -24.56 -34.35 13.68
CA LYS A 476 -25.17 -35.63 13.32
C LYS A 476 -26.44 -35.38 12.49
N LYS A 477 -26.65 -36.20 11.46
CA LYS A 477 -27.88 -36.32 10.68
C LYS A 477 -28.34 -37.78 10.80
N SER A 478 -29.50 -38.02 11.39
CA SER A 478 -30.11 -39.35 11.49
C SER A 478 -31.45 -39.33 10.77
N PHE A 479 -31.61 -40.18 9.75
CA PHE A 479 -32.77 -40.23 8.84
C PHE A 479 -33.23 -38.84 8.35
N PHE A 480 -34.11 -38.18 9.11
CA PHE A 480 -34.68 -36.87 8.79
C PHE A 480 -34.37 -35.77 9.82
N THR A 481 -33.77 -36.11 10.97
CA THR A 481 -33.48 -35.14 12.02
C THR A 481 -32.02 -34.70 11.97
N LYS A 482 -31.81 -33.37 12.00
CA LYS A 482 -30.50 -32.73 12.08
C LYS A 482 -30.35 -32.05 13.42
N ASN A 483 -29.28 -32.38 14.14
CA ASN A 483 -28.96 -31.63 15.35
C ASN A 483 -28.58 -30.18 15.03
N GLU A 484 -28.55 -29.33 16.04
CA GLU A 484 -28.31 -27.89 15.85
C GLU A 484 -26.94 -27.61 15.20
N ILE A 485 -25.90 -28.36 15.61
CA ILE A 485 -24.55 -28.26 15.04
C ILE A 485 -24.59 -28.53 13.53
N ARG A 486 -25.29 -29.59 13.09
CA ARG A 486 -25.42 -29.92 11.67
C ARG A 486 -26.14 -28.84 10.88
N ARG A 487 -27.23 -28.28 11.43
CA ARG A 487 -27.96 -27.16 10.80
C ARG A 487 -27.09 -25.91 10.69
N ASN A 488 -26.28 -25.62 11.70
CA ASN A 488 -25.37 -24.48 11.67
C ASN A 488 -24.24 -24.68 10.64
N ALA A 489 -23.64 -25.87 10.60
CA ALA A 489 -22.62 -26.23 9.63
C ALA A 489 -23.13 -26.04 8.18
N GLU A 490 -24.29 -26.58 7.86
CA GLU A 490 -24.91 -26.45 6.53
C GLU A 490 -25.19 -24.97 6.17
N LYS A 491 -25.64 -24.15 7.12
CA LYS A 491 -25.84 -22.70 6.92
C LYS A 491 -24.52 -21.95 6.66
N CYS A 492 -23.40 -22.42 7.21
CA CYS A 492 -22.09 -21.80 7.05
C CYS A 492 -21.35 -22.22 5.78
N VAL A 493 -21.74 -23.32 5.11
CA VAL A 493 -21.15 -23.77 3.83
C VAL A 493 -21.04 -22.64 2.78
N PRO A 494 -22.12 -21.90 2.43
CA PRO A 494 -22.01 -20.84 1.44
C PRO A 494 -21.13 -19.67 1.88
N ILE A 495 -21.00 -19.43 3.19
CA ILE A 495 -20.14 -18.37 3.74
C ILE A 495 -18.66 -18.79 3.64
N LEU A 496 -18.38 -20.07 3.90
CA LEU A 496 -17.05 -20.65 3.75
C LEU A 496 -16.61 -20.64 2.28
N ALA A 497 -17.47 -21.10 1.37
CA ALA A 497 -17.19 -21.07 -0.07
C ALA A 497 -16.83 -19.65 -0.54
N GLU A 498 -17.63 -18.65 -0.16
CA GLU A 498 -17.36 -17.27 -0.53
C GLU A 498 -16.04 -16.73 0.06
N ALA A 499 -15.68 -17.14 1.29
CA ALA A 499 -14.39 -16.78 1.87
C ALA A 499 -13.21 -17.37 1.09
N VAL A 500 -13.31 -18.64 0.63
CA VAL A 500 -12.31 -19.28 -0.22
C VAL A 500 -12.21 -18.60 -1.59
N LYS A 501 -13.34 -18.28 -2.21
CA LYS A 501 -13.38 -17.51 -3.47
C LYS A 501 -12.70 -16.15 -3.32
N HIS A 502 -12.95 -15.46 -2.22
CA HIS A 502 -12.30 -14.19 -1.93
C HIS A 502 -10.79 -14.36 -1.79
N HIS A 503 -10.33 -15.40 -1.11
CA HIS A 503 -8.90 -15.67 -1.00
C HIS A 503 -8.24 -15.88 -2.38
N ALA A 504 -8.91 -16.56 -3.30
CA ALA A 504 -8.47 -16.68 -4.68
C ALA A 504 -8.30 -15.31 -5.38
N ILE A 505 -9.26 -14.40 -5.20
CA ILE A 505 -9.21 -13.04 -5.76
C ILE A 505 -8.02 -12.26 -5.18
N ILE A 506 -7.74 -12.39 -3.88
CA ILE A 506 -6.59 -11.73 -3.24
C ILE A 506 -5.28 -12.23 -3.88
N LEU A 507 -5.14 -13.53 -4.11
CA LEU A 507 -3.94 -14.12 -4.71
C LEU A 507 -3.75 -13.70 -6.17
N GLU A 508 -4.83 -13.71 -6.96
CA GLU A 508 -4.82 -13.20 -8.35
C GLU A 508 -4.34 -11.75 -8.39
N HIS A 509 -4.81 -10.94 -7.45
CA HIS A 509 -4.43 -9.54 -7.35
C HIS A 509 -2.95 -9.37 -6.96
N ILE A 510 -2.46 -10.15 -6.01
CA ILE A 510 -1.05 -10.17 -5.61
C ILE A 510 -0.14 -10.61 -6.78
N LYS A 511 -0.60 -11.58 -7.59
CA LYS A 511 0.12 -12.02 -8.79
C LYS A 511 0.25 -10.87 -9.80
N LEU A 512 -0.83 -10.13 -10.05
CA LEU A 512 -0.80 -8.94 -10.91
C LEU A 512 0.13 -7.85 -10.37
N LEU A 513 0.18 -7.64 -9.05
CA LEU A 513 1.14 -6.72 -8.42
C LEU A 513 2.59 -7.13 -8.66
N ASN A 514 2.88 -8.41 -8.53
CA ASN A 514 4.23 -8.90 -8.71
C ASN A 514 4.66 -8.73 -10.17
N GLN A 515 3.76 -8.99 -11.11
CA GLN A 515 3.99 -8.74 -12.54
C GLN A 515 4.19 -7.24 -12.83
N GLU A 516 3.42 -6.35 -12.21
CA GLU A 516 3.59 -4.90 -12.37
C GLU A 516 4.90 -4.40 -11.78
N LYS A 517 5.27 -4.85 -10.58
CA LYS A 517 6.57 -4.54 -9.99
C LYS A 517 7.74 -5.07 -10.79
N GLN A 518 7.59 -6.27 -11.36
CA GLN A 518 8.63 -6.87 -12.20
C GLN A 518 8.78 -6.05 -13.48
N ARG A 519 7.66 -5.64 -14.10
CA ARG A 519 7.68 -4.68 -15.21
C ARG A 519 8.37 -3.38 -14.81
N ASP A 520 8.00 -2.77 -13.68
CA ASP A 520 8.59 -1.52 -13.18
C ASP A 520 10.09 -1.64 -12.87
N ALA A 521 10.53 -2.79 -12.36
CA ALA A 521 11.93 -3.05 -12.07
C ALA A 521 12.79 -3.26 -13.34
N GLU A 522 12.16 -3.56 -14.48
CA GLU A 522 12.78 -3.82 -15.78
C GLU A 522 12.56 -2.66 -16.78
N ARG A 523 11.94 -1.54 -16.37
CA ARG A 523 11.76 -0.34 -17.20
C ARG A 523 13.09 0.39 -17.43
N VAL A 524 13.84 -0.09 -18.41
CA VAL A 524 14.99 0.61 -18.98
C VAL A 524 14.72 0.74 -20.47
N VAL A 525 14.49 1.97 -20.92
CA VAL A 525 14.51 2.29 -22.36
C VAL A 525 15.81 3.03 -22.60
N HIS A 526 16.66 2.44 -23.42
CA HIS A 526 17.89 3.07 -23.88
C HIS A 526 17.58 4.14 -24.93
N PHE A 527 18.50 5.08 -25.13
CA PHE A 527 18.40 5.93 -26.31
C PHE A 527 18.43 5.10 -27.60
N PRO A 528 17.80 5.59 -28.68
CA PRO A 528 17.95 4.97 -30.00
C PRO A 528 19.43 4.99 -30.39
N SER A 529 19.87 4.00 -31.16
CA SER A 529 21.25 3.96 -31.65
C SER A 529 21.60 5.21 -32.47
N LYS A 530 22.88 5.39 -32.77
CA LYS A 530 23.34 6.46 -33.67
C LYS A 530 22.68 6.37 -35.05
N ASN A 531 22.43 5.16 -35.55
CA ASN A 531 21.79 4.94 -36.84
C ASN A 531 20.32 5.39 -36.81
N LEU A 532 19.57 4.99 -35.79
CA LEU A 532 18.19 5.44 -35.59
C LEU A 532 18.09 6.93 -35.29
N THR A 533 19.04 7.48 -34.52
CA THR A 533 19.11 8.91 -34.24
C THR A 533 19.33 9.69 -35.53
N THR A 534 20.29 9.27 -36.36
CA THR A 534 20.55 9.87 -37.66
C THR A 534 19.32 9.79 -38.55
N LEU A 535 18.66 8.62 -38.60
CA LEU A 535 17.40 8.44 -39.31
C LEU A 535 16.34 9.45 -38.85
N PHE A 536 16.14 9.63 -37.54
CA PHE A 536 15.12 10.53 -37.01
C PHE A 536 15.35 12.02 -37.32
N PHE A 537 16.58 12.42 -37.65
CA PHE A 537 16.90 13.80 -38.05
C PHE A 537 16.90 14.02 -39.56
N LEU A 538 16.74 12.98 -40.38
CA LEU A 538 16.58 13.12 -41.81
C LEU A 538 15.19 13.68 -42.15
N PRO A 539 15.05 14.45 -43.25
CA PRO A 539 13.74 14.76 -43.83
C PRO A 539 12.96 13.47 -44.16
N GLN A 540 11.63 13.51 -44.09
CA GLN A 540 10.74 12.37 -44.31
C GLN A 540 11.06 11.57 -45.59
N GLU A 541 11.33 12.25 -46.71
CA GLU A 541 11.70 11.59 -47.97
C GLU A 541 13.00 10.79 -47.86
N LYS A 542 13.97 11.33 -47.12
CA LYS A 542 15.27 10.69 -46.88
C LYS A 542 15.18 9.57 -45.85
N GLN A 543 14.26 9.66 -44.87
CA GLN A 543 13.96 8.54 -43.97
C GLN A 543 13.44 7.33 -44.76
N ARG A 544 12.51 7.59 -45.70
CA ARG A 544 11.96 6.56 -46.58
C ARG A 544 13.02 5.90 -47.45
N GLU A 545 13.88 6.72 -48.06
CA GLU A 545 15.00 6.25 -48.87
C GLU A 545 15.96 5.39 -48.04
N ALA A 546 16.36 5.85 -46.86
CA ALA A 546 17.26 5.11 -45.97
C ALA A 546 16.67 3.78 -45.48
N LEU A 547 15.41 3.75 -45.07
CA LEU A 547 14.71 2.53 -44.65
C LEU A 547 14.46 1.56 -45.82
N SER A 548 14.30 2.10 -47.03
CA SER A 548 14.20 1.33 -48.26
C SER A 548 15.52 0.63 -48.59
N LEU A 549 16.63 1.36 -48.52
CA LEU A 549 17.96 0.86 -48.89
C LEU A 549 18.59 -0.04 -47.81
N ASN A 550 18.17 0.09 -46.54
CA ASN A 550 18.78 -0.64 -45.42
C ASN A 550 17.75 -1.44 -44.59
N PRO A 551 17.53 -2.74 -44.92
CA PRO A 551 16.60 -3.60 -44.18
C PRO A 551 16.97 -3.79 -42.71
N ARG A 552 18.27 -3.80 -42.36
CA ARG A 552 18.72 -3.92 -40.97
C ARG A 552 18.29 -2.72 -40.13
N LEU A 553 18.39 -1.51 -40.70
CA LEU A 553 17.92 -0.29 -40.04
C LEU A 553 16.39 -0.30 -39.80
N ALA A 554 15.63 -0.87 -40.74
CA ALA A 554 14.19 -1.04 -40.58
C ALA A 554 13.82 -2.07 -39.49
N GLU A 555 14.57 -3.18 -39.39
CA GLU A 555 14.44 -4.16 -38.32
C GLU A 555 14.77 -3.55 -36.95
N GLU A 556 15.88 -2.82 -36.87
CA GLU A 556 16.31 -2.10 -35.67
C GLU A 556 15.25 -1.09 -35.20
N LEU A 557 14.68 -0.31 -36.13
CA LEU A 557 13.59 0.63 -35.83
C LEU A 557 12.36 -0.08 -35.26
N ASN A 558 11.99 -1.23 -35.84
CA ASN A 558 10.84 -2.01 -35.41
C ASN A 558 11.06 -2.60 -34.00
N ASP A 559 12.25 -3.12 -33.73
CA ASP A 559 12.58 -3.69 -32.41
C ASP A 559 12.69 -2.62 -31.33
N TYR A 560 13.24 -1.46 -31.67
CA TYR A 560 13.21 -0.29 -30.80
C TYR A 560 11.78 0.14 -30.49
N ALA A 561 10.91 0.24 -31.50
CA ALA A 561 9.50 0.62 -31.33
C ALA A 561 8.72 -0.40 -30.48
N LYS A 562 8.95 -1.71 -30.66
CA LYS A 562 8.34 -2.76 -29.82
C LYS A 562 8.78 -2.61 -28.37
N THR A 563 10.08 -2.44 -28.15
CA THR A 563 10.66 -2.29 -26.81
C THR A 563 10.12 -1.04 -26.13
N PHE A 564 10.13 0.10 -26.82
CA PHE A 564 9.59 1.35 -26.30
C PHE A 564 8.11 1.23 -25.94
N ASN A 565 7.29 0.61 -26.80
CA ASN A 565 5.86 0.42 -26.55
C ASN A 565 5.56 -0.54 -25.40
N ALA A 566 6.34 -1.62 -25.27
CA ALA A 566 6.18 -2.59 -24.19
C ALA A 566 6.48 -1.98 -22.81
N GLN A 567 7.37 -0.99 -22.77
CA GLN A 567 7.81 -0.33 -21.54
C GLN A 567 6.88 0.80 -21.05
N LEU A 568 5.92 1.20 -21.88
CA LEU A 568 4.92 2.21 -21.54
C LEU A 568 3.58 1.56 -21.20
N SER A 569 2.93 2.06 -20.15
CA SER A 569 1.53 1.79 -19.83
C SER A 569 0.59 2.49 -20.81
N GLU A 570 -0.67 2.08 -20.80
CA GLU A 570 -1.69 2.70 -21.67
C GLU A 570 -1.91 4.18 -21.34
N SER A 571 -1.90 4.54 -20.05
CA SER A 571 -2.01 5.94 -19.62
C SER A 571 -0.80 6.78 -20.04
N GLU A 572 0.41 6.22 -19.94
CA GLU A 572 1.63 6.90 -20.40
C GLU A 572 1.60 7.12 -21.92
N ARG A 573 1.20 6.11 -22.70
CA ARG A 573 1.01 6.29 -24.15
C ARG A 573 -0.01 7.37 -24.48
N LYS A 574 -1.14 7.41 -23.77
CA LYS A 574 -2.14 8.49 -23.94
C LYS A 574 -1.57 9.86 -23.59
N ALA A 575 -0.82 9.98 -22.49
CA ALA A 575 -0.16 11.21 -22.11
C ALA A 575 0.87 11.67 -23.17
N ILE A 576 1.65 10.74 -23.71
CA ILE A 576 2.60 11.01 -24.80
C ILE A 576 1.87 11.50 -26.07
N MET A 577 0.79 10.82 -26.48
CA MET A 577 -0.02 11.23 -27.63
C MET A 577 -0.59 12.66 -27.46
N ASN A 578 -0.99 12.99 -26.23
CA ASN A 578 -1.57 14.30 -25.90
C ASN A 578 -0.51 15.39 -25.65
N ASN A 579 0.79 15.10 -25.75
CA ASN A 579 1.88 15.99 -25.32
C ASN A 579 1.79 16.44 -23.85
N ASP A 580 1.20 15.64 -22.96
CA ASP A 580 1.12 15.94 -21.54
C ASP A 580 2.45 15.61 -20.85
N HIS A 581 3.43 16.49 -21.02
CA HIS A 581 4.78 16.30 -20.50
C HIS A 581 4.82 16.22 -18.96
N GLU A 582 3.87 16.84 -18.27
CA GLU A 582 3.79 16.75 -16.81
C GLU A 582 3.34 15.37 -16.36
N GLU A 583 2.31 14.80 -17.00
CA GLU A 583 1.87 13.44 -16.69
C GLU A 583 2.92 12.41 -17.11
N VAL A 584 3.63 12.60 -18.23
CA VAL A 584 4.76 11.73 -18.63
C VAL A 584 5.92 11.84 -17.63
N SER A 585 6.28 13.05 -17.19
CA SER A 585 7.31 13.26 -16.18
C SER A 585 6.94 12.61 -14.84
N ARG A 586 5.68 12.78 -14.42
CA ARG A 586 5.14 12.24 -13.17
C ARG A 586 5.06 10.71 -13.18
N SER A 587 4.62 10.12 -14.29
CA SER A 587 4.47 8.67 -14.45
C SER A 587 5.81 7.95 -14.58
N LEU A 588 6.70 8.45 -15.45
CA LEU A 588 8.03 7.87 -15.65
C LEU A 588 9.04 8.28 -14.57
N ASN A 589 8.68 9.21 -13.69
CA ASN A 589 9.54 9.76 -12.63
C ASN A 589 10.86 10.31 -13.19
N VAL A 590 10.76 11.06 -14.28
CA VAL A 590 11.86 11.79 -14.93
C VAL A 590 11.60 13.29 -14.84
N SER A 591 12.59 14.14 -15.13
CA SER A 591 12.32 15.59 -15.21
C SER A 591 11.38 15.92 -16.37
N VAL A 592 10.73 17.08 -16.33
CA VAL A 592 9.84 17.51 -17.43
C VAL A 592 10.61 17.65 -18.74
N GLU A 593 11.87 18.09 -18.68
CA GLU A 593 12.77 18.17 -19.84
C GLU A 593 13.02 16.79 -20.43
N ARG A 594 13.33 15.80 -19.58
CA ARG A 594 13.52 14.41 -20.02
C ARG A 594 12.23 13.80 -20.54
N ALA A 595 11.08 14.14 -19.96
CA ALA A 595 9.77 13.73 -20.47
C ALA A 595 9.49 14.30 -21.87
N ARG A 596 9.92 15.54 -22.16
CA ARG A 596 9.85 16.11 -23.52
C ARG A 596 10.72 15.32 -24.50
N GLU A 597 11.93 14.94 -24.11
CA GLU A 597 12.80 14.08 -24.93
C GLU A 597 12.15 12.73 -25.21
N VAL A 598 11.57 12.07 -24.20
CA VAL A 598 10.83 10.81 -24.36
C VAL A 598 9.67 10.98 -25.34
N VAL A 599 8.85 12.03 -25.18
CA VAL A 599 7.72 12.30 -26.10
C VAL A 599 8.22 12.54 -27.52
N LYS A 600 9.30 13.32 -27.69
CA LYS A 600 9.90 13.60 -29.00
C LYS A 600 10.38 12.32 -29.68
N ILE A 601 11.18 11.51 -28.99
CA ILE A 601 11.74 10.27 -29.53
C ILE A 601 10.63 9.25 -29.83
N PHE A 602 9.62 9.16 -28.96
CA PHE A 602 8.47 8.29 -29.21
C PHE A 602 7.76 8.65 -30.51
N LYS A 603 7.49 9.95 -30.74
CA LYS A 603 6.84 10.43 -31.95
C LYS A 603 7.66 10.15 -33.21
N LEU A 604 8.96 10.49 -33.17
CA LEU A 604 9.88 10.21 -34.28
C LEU A 604 9.91 8.71 -34.62
N THR A 605 9.91 7.86 -33.59
CA THR A 605 9.85 6.40 -33.75
C THR A 605 8.53 5.95 -34.39
N THR A 606 7.39 6.46 -33.93
CA THR A 606 6.09 6.09 -34.49
C THR A 606 5.88 6.57 -35.91
N ASP A 607 6.39 7.75 -36.25
CA ASP A 607 6.28 8.34 -37.59
C ASP A 607 7.13 7.53 -38.57
N ALA A 608 8.41 7.28 -38.23
CA ALA A 608 9.30 6.45 -39.04
C ALA A 608 8.77 5.01 -39.22
N CYS A 609 8.20 4.39 -38.18
CA CYS A 609 7.56 3.07 -38.30
C CYS A 609 6.34 3.10 -39.23
N SER A 610 5.55 4.17 -39.19
CA SER A 610 4.38 4.32 -40.06
C SER A 610 4.80 4.46 -41.53
N GLU A 611 5.88 5.19 -41.79
CA GLU A 611 6.46 5.32 -43.12
C GLU A 611 7.06 4.02 -43.64
N ALA A 612 7.79 3.28 -42.80
CA ALA A 612 8.32 1.96 -43.16
C ALA A 612 7.20 1.01 -43.61
N LYS A 613 6.07 1.01 -42.88
CA LYS A 613 4.88 0.22 -43.24
C LYS A 613 4.27 0.67 -44.56
N GLN A 614 4.15 1.97 -44.81
CA GLN A 614 3.64 2.49 -46.09
C GLN A 614 4.55 2.08 -47.27
N LEU A 615 5.86 2.14 -47.10
CA LEU A 615 6.81 1.68 -48.12
C LEU A 615 6.69 0.19 -48.40
N GLN A 616 6.53 -0.63 -47.35
CA GLN A 616 6.32 -2.06 -47.50
C GLN A 616 5.05 -2.33 -48.33
N ILE A 617 3.94 -1.65 -48.03
CA ILE A 617 2.70 -1.76 -48.80
C ILE A 617 2.91 -1.36 -50.27
N ILE A 618 3.64 -0.27 -50.53
CA ILE A 618 3.94 0.19 -51.90
C ILE A 618 4.78 -0.84 -52.66
N ARG A 619 5.79 -1.43 -52.01
CA ARG A 619 6.64 -2.48 -52.60
C ARG A 619 5.86 -3.74 -52.93
N GLU A 620 5.04 -4.21 -52.00
CA GLU A 620 4.18 -5.39 -52.19
C GLU A 620 3.21 -5.16 -53.36
N LYS A 621 2.61 -3.97 -53.47
CA LYS A 621 1.76 -3.61 -54.62
C LYS A 621 2.53 -3.64 -55.95
N LYS A 622 3.73 -3.04 -56.00
CA LYS A 622 4.56 -3.02 -57.22
C LYS A 622 4.99 -4.43 -57.63
N LEU A 623 5.32 -5.30 -56.67
CA LEU A 623 5.67 -6.70 -56.94
C LEU A 623 4.47 -7.46 -57.51
N ILE A 624 3.28 -7.30 -56.92
CA ILE A 624 2.04 -7.91 -57.44
C ILE A 624 1.75 -7.43 -58.85
N GLU A 625 1.95 -6.14 -59.14
CA GLU A 625 1.76 -5.57 -60.47
C GLU A 625 2.76 -6.13 -61.48
N SER A 626 4.05 -6.23 -61.14
CA SER A 626 5.06 -6.85 -62.00
C SER A 626 4.82 -8.35 -62.24
N LEU A 627 4.29 -9.08 -61.24
CA LEU A 627 3.90 -10.48 -61.41
C LEU A 627 2.69 -10.63 -62.34
N ARG A 628 1.73 -9.70 -62.28
CA ARG A 628 0.59 -9.67 -63.20
C ARG A 628 1.03 -9.40 -64.63
N THR A 629 1.88 -8.40 -64.85
CA THR A 629 2.40 -8.10 -66.21
C THR A 629 3.18 -9.28 -66.78
N ALA A 630 4.03 -9.93 -65.96
CA ALA A 630 4.78 -11.11 -66.41
C ALA A 630 3.84 -12.29 -66.76
N GLN A 631 2.75 -12.48 -66.00
CA GLN A 631 1.75 -13.51 -66.29
C GLN A 631 0.94 -13.20 -67.56
N ASP A 632 0.63 -11.93 -67.82
CA ASP A 632 -0.06 -11.50 -69.04
C ASP A 632 0.85 -11.63 -70.27
N ASP A 633 2.16 -11.34 -70.14
CA ASP A 633 3.17 -11.58 -71.18
C ASP A 633 3.31 -13.09 -71.47
N GLU A 634 3.36 -13.93 -70.44
CA GLU A 634 3.43 -15.40 -70.60
C GLU A 634 2.18 -15.96 -71.30
N ARG A 635 0.98 -15.45 -70.95
CA ARG A 635 -0.27 -15.78 -71.66
C ARG A 635 -0.24 -15.32 -73.11
N THR A 636 0.28 -14.14 -73.38
CA THR A 636 0.39 -13.60 -74.74
C THR A 636 1.33 -14.47 -75.59
N VAL A 637 2.47 -14.90 -75.05
CA VAL A 637 3.38 -15.84 -75.72
C VAL A 637 2.70 -17.19 -75.95
N GLN A 638 1.96 -17.74 -74.97
CA GLN A 638 1.21 -18.99 -75.17
C GLN A 638 0.13 -18.88 -76.25
N CYS A 639 -0.55 -17.74 -76.37
CA CYS A 639 -1.53 -17.49 -77.43
C CYS A 639 -0.90 -17.33 -78.82
N CYS A 640 0.39 -17.00 -78.95
CA CYS A 640 1.08 -16.94 -80.25
C CYS A 640 1.63 -18.30 -80.72
N PHE A 641 1.66 -19.32 -79.85
CA PHE A 641 2.11 -20.68 -80.17
C PHE A 641 0.98 -21.67 -80.48
N TRP A 642 -0.27 -21.23 -80.39
CA TRP A 642 -1.48 -21.91 -80.85
C TRP A 642 -2.05 -21.16 -82.05
#